data_AF-A0A094ARG5-F1
#
_entry.id   AF-A0A094ARG5-F1
#
_cell.length_a   1.000
_cell.length_b   1.000
_cell.length_c   1.000
_cell.angle_alpha   90.00
_cell.angle_beta   90.00
_cell.angle_gamma   90.00
#
_symmetry.space_group_name_H-M   'P 1'
#
loop_
_entity.id
_entity.type
_entity.pdbx_description
1 polymer ?
#
loop_
_entity_poly.entity_id
_entity_poly.type
_entity_poly.pdbx_seq_one_letter_code
_entity_poly.pdbx_strand_id
1 'polypeptide(L)'
;MADTDAPKEHDVEKDAGTTRLLPTTAAEDREPRETAATESLVPRVVRMTTGFARKKPRKGKKKPQPNAVTRIYSVKLKYLLAQWILYFFVLGPSARSLAIASKAQFVVPKLAYAVACAAVHIVGAIPFMSHDNPASPTNISPPKWYLIGSAVSSLAWVAATACMIVVTVETMPFNREEDKSHGMHDCPRKGNQNKRCYPLTDNAMIAFDAQMSMTAAIIILLTIVGHWYQLSKLWRSKFTADEIMEAYEYEPHSKKNTPKQRKNAKGNMQAKGIRLSDPGVAIVSRKIARTFGVQDLYADATNSTDTEHIERLLGTLEERASKIIAQVRSRHLEGNKLVTLKRAEKDVLRKFLFIMKYRRPDVRDKYAGSIEDFDGIEKEALQKYMQKRGFQRPLDVWLNNIKAMLEIKIDARCKWEKELLRKAYPPDAGEFIVHTRLFYLSFCAPSNQDDEFIMTQNSYGIHEGPKSTFSDPHSGKVLVSFYTEYHTFAHIAPNLTMILRSFLLRSPGDSASEDIAEILKTLQDFNISMHDFPERATSFLEDLPVAKAQNSYSTMKNGRVALLRPGSVLKPQDKFHFRIFPISTDHVNKINMILLDEAWPTSLILFKTERSARNALENYLNLDPLSTSHGLKLIFPGTETLREAYFRNLQTAVKLLGGNAVAAYRFDDGTLEGVLTRDADQLIDLISQNDDTLQAYYKLSNKDALDREDFRQSREMLKRRIKIDTNTKGRDEDFQNRAREDLIHEYWKLPPQQFWIYLKRHRFLMNGGTILGLRSDVHDYPLPAELLSGPEDVIAKKSSAWTRKAFGGYRKKRELSSASKGASAIVASSQLNASRKFVKSASKKTVQRC
;
A
#
# COMPACT_ATOMS: atom_id res chain seq x y z
N MET A 1 30.42 -59.47 -17.51
CA MET A 1 30.11 -60.13 -16.23
C MET A 1 28.71 -59.73 -15.73
N ALA A 2 27.64 -60.46 -16.06
CA ALA A 2 27.58 -61.63 -16.94
C ALA A 2 27.99 -61.31 -18.39
N ASP A 3 28.32 -62.35 -19.12
CA ASP A 3 28.78 -62.37 -20.51
C ASP A 3 27.75 -63.21 -21.32
N THR A 4 27.80 -63.39 -22.63
CA THR A 4 28.74 -63.00 -23.70
C THR A 4 28.01 -62.06 -24.71
N ASP A 5 28.35 -61.82 -25.99
CA ASP A 5 29.36 -62.35 -26.92
C ASP A 5 29.76 -61.31 -28.00
N ALA A 6 30.57 -61.74 -28.98
CA ALA A 6 31.08 -60.92 -30.09
C ALA A 6 30.55 -61.43 -31.48
N PRO A 7 30.90 -60.83 -32.66
CA PRO A 7 32.28 -60.56 -33.11
C PRO A 7 32.56 -59.19 -33.79
N LYS A 8 33.84 -58.77 -33.69
CA LYS A 8 34.79 -58.26 -34.73
C LYS A 8 34.29 -57.33 -35.88
N GLU A 9 35.03 -56.33 -36.37
CA GLU A 9 36.42 -55.83 -36.11
C GLU A 9 36.38 -54.26 -36.08
N HIS A 10 37.27 -53.36 -36.54
CA HIS A 10 38.58 -53.33 -37.23
C HIS A 10 39.30 -51.97 -36.94
N ASP A 11 40.32 -51.59 -37.72
CA ASP A 11 41.26 -50.46 -37.48
C ASP A 11 40.84 -49.12 -38.20
N VAL A 12 41.50 -47.95 -38.08
CA VAL A 12 42.89 -47.61 -38.51
C VAL A 12 43.44 -46.32 -37.81
N GLU A 13 44.64 -46.47 -37.23
CA GLU A 13 45.83 -45.57 -37.12
C GLU A 13 45.83 -44.03 -36.84
N LYS A 14 46.70 -43.64 -35.87
CA LYS A 14 47.80 -42.61 -35.90
C LYS A 14 47.48 -41.10 -36.12
N ASP A 15 48.35 -40.14 -35.75
CA ASP A 15 49.72 -40.19 -35.20
C ASP A 15 50.06 -39.03 -34.21
N ALA A 16 51.27 -39.07 -33.63
CA ALA A 16 51.90 -38.02 -32.79
C ALA A 16 52.48 -36.82 -33.60
N GLY A 17 52.95 -35.70 -33.04
CA GLY A 17 52.92 -35.17 -31.66
C GLY A 17 53.95 -34.06 -31.38
N THR A 18 53.93 -33.51 -30.15
CA THR A 18 55.05 -32.91 -29.35
C THR A 18 55.91 -31.72 -29.85
N THR A 19 56.00 -30.66 -29.01
CA THR A 19 57.18 -29.74 -28.77
C THR A 19 57.64 -28.74 -29.87
N ARG A 20 58.29 -27.58 -29.62
CA ARG A 20 58.57 -26.70 -28.43
C ARG A 20 59.08 -25.30 -28.89
N LEU A 21 59.24 -24.37 -27.91
CA LEU A 21 60.20 -23.23 -27.83
C LEU A 21 59.83 -21.81 -28.37
N LEU A 22 60.62 -20.87 -27.82
CA LEU A 22 60.66 -19.39 -27.87
C LEU A 22 61.70 -18.91 -28.94
N PRO A 23 61.93 -17.61 -29.28
CA PRO A 23 61.91 -16.44 -28.36
C PRO A 23 61.55 -15.04 -28.93
N THR A 24 61.86 -14.03 -28.10
CA THR A 24 61.67 -12.57 -28.21
C THR A 24 62.59 -11.86 -29.22
N THR A 25 62.14 -10.69 -29.71
CA THR A 25 63.00 -9.58 -30.19
C THR A 25 62.38 -8.22 -29.81
N ALA A 26 63.18 -7.14 -29.83
CA ALA A 26 62.73 -5.76 -29.61
C ALA A 26 63.68 -4.74 -30.28
N ALA A 27 63.12 -3.63 -30.77
CA ALA A 27 63.73 -2.34 -31.15
C ALA A 27 62.57 -1.32 -31.09
N GLU A 28 62.65 -0.13 -30.48
CA GLU A 28 63.55 1.02 -30.70
C GLU A 28 63.52 1.60 -32.12
N ASP A 29 63.00 2.83 -32.25
CA ASP A 29 63.49 3.83 -33.19
C ASP A 29 63.15 5.26 -32.69
N ARG A 30 63.77 6.31 -33.26
CA ARG A 30 63.70 7.71 -32.75
C ARG A 30 63.33 8.77 -33.79
N GLU A 31 62.67 9.82 -33.28
CA GLU A 31 62.59 11.25 -33.68
C GLU A 31 63.19 11.74 -35.03
N PRO A 32 62.56 12.75 -35.68
CA PRO A 32 63.03 14.12 -35.38
C PRO A 32 61.94 15.23 -35.35
N ARG A 33 62.42 16.47 -35.10
CA ARG A 33 61.74 17.79 -35.08
C ARG A 33 61.44 18.30 -36.53
N GLU A 34 60.94 19.51 -36.85
CA GLU A 34 61.14 20.84 -36.24
C GLU A 34 60.25 21.98 -36.82
N THR A 35 59.85 22.98 -36.00
CA THR A 35 59.52 24.43 -36.33
C THR A 35 58.43 24.82 -37.37
N ALA A 36 57.82 26.04 -37.40
CA ALA A 36 57.61 27.12 -36.40
C ALA A 36 56.63 28.23 -36.92
N ALA A 37 56.20 29.12 -35.99
CA ALA A 37 55.62 30.47 -36.20
C ALA A 37 54.21 30.57 -36.85
N THR A 38 53.42 31.65 -36.71
CA THR A 38 53.65 33.02 -36.15
C THR A 38 52.66 33.46 -35.04
N GLU A 39 53.02 34.58 -34.41
CA GLU A 39 52.31 35.37 -33.37
C GLU A 39 51.02 36.05 -33.91
N SER A 40 50.15 36.72 -33.14
CA SER A 40 50.20 37.35 -31.80
C SER A 40 48.76 37.38 -31.19
N LEU A 41 48.33 38.08 -30.12
CA LEU A 41 48.88 39.09 -29.18
C LEU A 41 48.05 39.02 -27.86
N VAL A 42 48.54 39.53 -26.71
CA VAL A 42 47.84 39.50 -25.41
C VAL A 42 48.05 40.79 -24.59
N PRO A 43 47.01 41.29 -23.88
CA PRO A 43 47.17 41.65 -22.46
C PRO A 43 45.94 41.26 -21.61
N ARG A 44 45.96 41.08 -20.28
CA ARG A 44 47.04 40.99 -19.26
C ARG A 44 46.41 40.36 -18.00
N VAL A 45 47.07 39.43 -17.31
CA VAL A 45 46.75 39.08 -15.90
C VAL A 45 48.05 38.95 -15.11
N VAL A 46 48.13 39.61 -13.97
CA VAL A 46 49.36 39.68 -13.15
C VAL A 46 49.44 38.48 -12.21
N ARG A 47 50.59 37.79 -12.22
CA ARG A 47 50.97 36.75 -11.26
C ARG A 47 51.68 37.38 -10.06
N MET A 48 51.29 36.99 -8.84
CA MET A 48 52.21 36.95 -7.69
C MET A 48 52.07 35.64 -6.92
N THR A 49 53.14 35.27 -6.21
CA THR A 49 53.41 33.93 -5.67
C THR A 49 53.50 33.93 -4.14
N THR A 50 53.96 32.82 -3.56
CA THR A 50 54.04 32.49 -2.11
C THR A 50 52.69 32.08 -1.48
N GLY A 51 52.65 31.23 -0.44
CA GLY A 51 53.72 30.49 0.23
C GLY A 51 53.12 29.52 1.28
N PHE A 52 53.86 28.49 1.71
CA PHE A 52 53.31 27.46 2.60
C PHE A 52 52.98 28.00 4.01
N ALA A 53 51.72 27.86 4.45
CA ALA A 53 51.29 28.18 5.81
C ALA A 53 50.33 27.11 6.39
N ARG A 54 50.88 26.22 7.22
CA ARG A 54 50.22 25.04 7.82
C ARG A 54 49.18 25.41 8.89
N LYS A 55 47.96 25.78 8.49
CA LYS A 55 46.85 26.11 9.43
C LYS A 55 46.16 24.86 9.99
N LYS A 56 46.03 24.83 11.32
CA LYS A 56 45.41 23.74 12.13
C LYS A 56 43.92 23.54 11.78
N PRO A 57 43.36 22.32 11.94
CA PRO A 57 41.94 22.05 11.61
C PRO A 57 40.99 22.95 12.42
N ARG A 58 40.06 23.63 11.73
CA ARG A 58 39.02 24.44 12.37
C ARG A 58 38.06 23.54 13.15
N LYS A 59 37.74 23.94 14.38
CA LYS A 59 36.80 23.24 15.29
C LYS A 59 35.40 23.14 14.66
N GLY A 60 34.65 22.09 15.03
CA GLY A 60 33.46 21.64 14.32
C GLY A 60 32.33 22.67 14.18
N LYS A 61 31.48 22.46 13.16
CA LYS A 61 30.30 23.28 12.88
C LYS A 61 29.43 23.42 14.14
N LYS A 62 29.15 24.66 14.56
CA LYS A 62 28.13 24.94 15.58
C LYS A 62 26.76 24.45 15.06
N LYS A 63 25.87 24.04 15.97
CA LYS A 63 24.47 23.77 15.64
C LYS A 63 23.79 25.06 15.16
N PRO A 64 22.77 25.00 14.28
CA PRO A 64 21.88 26.13 14.09
C PRO A 64 21.26 26.52 15.45
N GLN A 65 21.07 27.82 15.66
CA GLN A 65 20.26 28.30 16.79
C GLN A 65 18.79 28.31 16.35
N PRO A 66 17.83 28.00 17.26
CA PRO A 66 16.42 28.16 16.95
C PRO A 66 16.09 29.65 16.74
N ASN A 67 15.19 29.94 15.81
CA ASN A 67 14.75 31.30 15.50
C ASN A 67 13.98 31.96 16.66
N ALA A 68 13.62 33.25 16.51
CA ALA A 68 13.00 34.02 17.58
C ALA A 68 11.63 33.48 18.01
N VAL A 69 10.82 32.96 17.06
CA VAL A 69 9.47 32.43 17.29
C VAL A 69 9.54 31.08 18.01
N THR A 70 10.31 30.13 17.48
CA THR A 70 10.56 28.81 18.09
C THR A 70 11.14 28.95 19.51
N ARG A 71 11.96 29.97 19.75
CA ARG A 71 12.46 30.29 21.10
C ARG A 71 11.33 30.69 22.05
N ILE A 72 10.36 31.51 21.62
CA ILE A 72 9.22 31.92 22.47
C ILE A 72 8.34 30.70 22.81
N TYR A 73 8.00 29.88 21.81
CA TYR A 73 7.22 28.66 22.02
C TYR A 73 7.93 27.65 22.94
N SER A 74 9.24 27.43 22.76
CA SER A 74 10.03 26.55 23.67
C SER A 74 10.17 27.09 25.11
N VAL A 75 9.88 28.37 25.35
CA VAL A 75 9.83 28.95 26.71
C VAL A 75 8.41 28.90 27.26
N LYS A 76 7.38 29.14 26.44
CA LYS A 76 5.95 28.90 26.74
C LYS A 76 5.75 27.46 27.27
N LEU A 77 6.27 26.44 26.57
CA LEU A 77 6.15 25.03 26.99
C LEU A 77 6.73 24.75 28.39
N LYS A 78 7.79 25.44 28.80
CA LYS A 78 8.39 25.25 30.13
C LYS A 78 7.47 25.69 31.27
N TYR A 79 6.68 26.75 31.06
CA TYR A 79 5.68 27.17 32.04
C TYR A 79 4.54 26.16 32.14
N LEU A 80 4.06 25.62 31.01
CA LEU A 80 3.05 24.55 31.00
C LEU A 80 3.54 23.27 31.72
N LEU A 81 4.79 22.86 31.47
CA LEU A 81 5.37 21.69 32.13
C LEU A 81 5.56 21.91 33.64
N ALA A 82 5.94 23.12 34.06
CA ALA A 82 6.02 23.48 35.48
C ALA A 82 4.63 23.44 36.15
N GLN A 83 3.60 24.00 35.49
CA GLN A 83 2.20 23.91 35.94
C GLN A 83 1.76 22.46 36.09
N TRP A 84 1.97 21.63 35.06
CA TRP A 84 1.55 20.23 35.06
C TRP A 84 2.16 19.43 36.22
N ILE A 85 3.44 19.67 36.53
CA ILE A 85 4.09 19.07 37.71
C ILE A 85 3.46 19.59 39.01
N LEU A 86 3.22 20.90 39.13
CA LEU A 86 2.65 21.52 40.33
C LEU A 86 1.20 21.10 40.59
N TYR A 87 0.42 20.74 39.57
CA TYR A 87 -0.95 20.23 39.76
C TYR A 87 -1.00 18.99 40.66
N PHE A 88 0.01 18.11 40.62
CA PHE A 88 0.09 16.96 41.54
C PHE A 88 0.33 17.37 43.00
N PHE A 89 1.05 18.49 43.22
CA PHE A 89 1.27 19.07 44.56
C PHE A 89 0.04 19.83 45.11
N VAL A 90 -0.99 20.04 44.29
CA VAL A 90 -2.33 20.46 44.75
C VAL A 90 -3.26 19.25 44.91
N LEU A 91 -3.29 18.36 43.91
CA LEU A 91 -4.18 17.19 43.91
C LEU A 91 -3.90 16.25 45.09
N GLY A 92 -2.64 15.90 45.34
CA GLY A 92 -2.26 14.94 46.39
C GLY A 92 -2.67 15.41 47.80
N PRO A 93 -2.18 16.57 48.28
CA PRO A 93 -2.54 17.05 49.61
C PRO A 93 -4.03 17.39 49.73
N SER A 94 -4.65 18.03 48.73
CA SER A 94 -6.08 18.36 48.82
C SER A 94 -6.99 17.13 48.79
N ALA A 95 -6.63 16.05 48.07
CA ALA A 95 -7.37 14.80 48.10
C ALA A 95 -7.18 14.03 49.42
N ARG A 96 -5.97 14.09 50.00
CA ARG A 96 -5.68 13.53 51.34
C ARG A 96 -6.48 14.25 52.41
N SER A 97 -6.45 15.58 52.42
CA SER A 97 -7.29 16.42 53.29
C SER A 97 -8.78 16.10 53.13
N LEU A 98 -9.27 15.96 51.90
CA LEU A 98 -10.67 15.63 51.63
C LEU A 98 -11.08 14.27 52.20
N ALA A 99 -10.19 13.27 52.17
CA ALA A 99 -10.43 11.94 52.73
C ALA A 99 -10.49 11.90 54.27
N ILE A 100 -9.81 12.83 54.96
CA ILE A 100 -9.77 12.91 56.44
C ILE A 100 -10.68 14.01 57.02
N ALA A 101 -11.28 14.87 56.18
CA ALA A 101 -12.13 16.00 56.58
C ALA A 101 -13.50 15.64 57.21
N SER A 102 -13.67 14.41 57.71
CA SER A 102 -14.88 13.92 58.40
C SER A 102 -15.33 14.83 59.55
N LYS A 103 -14.37 15.40 60.29
CA LYS A 103 -14.56 16.34 61.41
C LYS A 103 -14.59 17.81 60.99
N ALA A 104 -14.24 18.13 59.74
CA ALA A 104 -14.04 19.49 59.23
C ALA A 104 -14.92 19.78 58.00
N GLN A 105 -16.21 19.48 58.10
CA GLN A 105 -17.13 19.46 56.94
C GLN A 105 -17.23 20.80 56.19
N PHE A 106 -16.94 21.94 56.85
CA PHE A 106 -16.94 23.27 56.24
C PHE A 106 -15.82 23.51 55.19
N VAL A 107 -14.71 22.75 55.22
CA VAL A 107 -13.67 22.82 54.17
C VAL A 107 -13.92 21.89 52.99
N VAL A 108 -14.82 20.90 53.13
CA VAL A 108 -15.07 19.85 52.13
C VAL A 108 -15.39 20.42 50.74
N PRO A 109 -16.28 21.42 50.56
CA PRO A 109 -16.56 21.97 49.22
C PRO A 109 -15.33 22.65 48.57
N LYS A 110 -14.49 23.27 49.39
CA LYS A 110 -13.30 24.04 48.97
C LYS A 110 -12.16 23.11 48.56
N LEU A 111 -11.97 22.02 49.32
CA LEU A 111 -11.07 20.92 48.99
C LEU A 111 -11.54 20.15 47.75
N ALA A 112 -12.84 19.85 47.64
CA ALA A 112 -13.41 19.18 46.47
C ALA A 112 -13.23 20.01 45.19
N TYR A 113 -13.42 21.34 45.25
CA TYR A 113 -13.13 22.23 44.13
C TYR A 113 -11.64 22.19 43.73
N ALA A 114 -10.71 22.25 44.70
CA ALA A 114 -9.28 22.18 44.44
C ALA A 114 -8.87 20.84 43.81
N VAL A 115 -9.42 19.72 44.29
CA VAL A 115 -9.22 18.37 43.72
C VAL A 115 -9.74 18.28 42.30
N ALA A 116 -10.98 18.72 42.04
CA ALA A 116 -11.57 18.72 40.71
C ALA A 116 -10.78 19.61 39.74
N CYS A 117 -10.39 20.81 40.16
CA CYS A 117 -9.57 21.72 39.37
C CYS A 117 -8.22 21.09 39.00
N ALA A 118 -7.49 20.53 39.96
CA ALA A 118 -6.20 19.89 39.71
C ALA A 118 -6.32 18.65 38.79
N ALA A 119 -7.32 17.78 39.02
CA ALA A 119 -7.54 16.58 38.22
C ALA A 119 -7.89 16.91 36.75
N VAL A 120 -8.81 17.87 36.52
CA VAL A 120 -9.18 18.32 35.17
C VAL A 120 -7.96 18.91 34.44
N HIS A 121 -7.09 19.65 35.13
CA HIS A 121 -5.91 20.24 34.50
C HIS A 121 -4.75 19.25 34.26
N ILE A 122 -4.62 18.18 35.05
CA ILE A 122 -3.61 17.12 34.80
C ILE A 122 -3.88 16.40 33.47
N VAL A 123 -5.15 16.09 33.18
CA VAL A 123 -5.57 15.50 31.90
C VAL A 123 -5.62 16.57 30.80
N GLY A 124 -6.28 17.70 31.09
CA GLY A 124 -6.55 18.77 30.14
C GLY A 124 -5.30 19.47 29.61
N ALA A 125 -4.18 19.49 30.34
CA ALA A 125 -2.94 20.12 29.87
C ALA A 125 -2.21 19.32 28.78
N ILE A 126 -2.53 18.04 28.57
CA ILE A 126 -1.88 17.20 27.54
C ILE A 126 -2.00 17.82 26.13
N PRO A 127 -3.20 18.16 25.62
CA PRO A 127 -3.33 18.85 24.32
C PRO A 127 -2.74 20.27 24.26
N PHE A 128 -2.50 20.93 25.41
CA PHE A 128 -1.83 22.24 25.45
C PHE A 128 -0.30 22.10 25.35
N MET A 129 0.25 21.04 25.95
CA MET A 129 1.68 20.69 25.89
C MET A 129 2.10 20.02 24.58
N SER A 130 1.17 19.51 23.78
CA SER A 130 1.46 19.03 22.42
C SER A 130 1.42 20.14 21.36
N HIS A 131 1.03 21.36 21.71
CA HIS A 131 0.83 22.46 20.76
C HIS A 131 1.98 23.48 20.79
N ASP A 132 3.10 23.10 20.18
CA ASP A 132 4.38 23.82 20.21
C ASP A 132 4.63 24.79 19.05
N ASN A 133 3.74 24.90 18.05
CA ASN A 133 3.96 25.66 16.81
C ASN A 133 2.86 26.76 16.58
N PRO A 134 3.08 27.71 15.65
CA PRO A 134 2.06 28.62 15.10
C PRO A 134 0.78 27.94 14.58
N ALA A 135 -0.34 28.67 14.52
CA ALA A 135 -1.61 28.15 14.00
C ALA A 135 -1.64 28.00 12.46
N SER A 136 -0.82 28.75 11.73
CA SER A 136 -0.61 28.59 10.28
C SER A 136 0.75 29.18 9.87
N PRO A 137 1.24 28.94 8.63
CA PRO A 137 2.45 29.59 8.10
C PRO A 137 2.38 31.12 8.07
N THR A 138 1.17 31.70 8.16
CA THR A 138 0.91 33.14 8.09
C THR A 138 0.39 33.74 9.41
N ASN A 139 0.09 32.91 10.41
CA ASN A 139 -0.45 33.35 11.70
C ASN A 139 0.38 32.78 12.86
N ILE A 140 1.23 33.65 13.41
CA ILE A 140 2.11 33.39 14.55
C ILE A 140 1.36 33.11 15.88
N SER A 141 0.07 33.43 15.99
CA SER A 141 -0.69 33.16 17.20
C SER A 141 -1.01 31.67 17.35
N PRO A 142 -1.15 31.14 18.59
CA PRO A 142 -1.83 29.89 18.83
C PRO A 142 -3.30 29.92 18.36
N PRO A 143 -3.92 28.76 18.07
CA PRO A 143 -5.34 28.66 17.72
C PRO A 143 -6.26 29.29 18.76
N LYS A 144 -7.43 29.79 18.31
CA LYS A 144 -8.41 30.45 19.19
C LYS A 144 -8.82 29.57 20.39
N TRP A 145 -8.98 28.26 20.19
CA TRP A 145 -9.32 27.32 21.27
C TRP A 145 -8.25 27.29 22.38
N TYR A 146 -6.96 27.40 22.01
CA TYR A 146 -5.85 27.37 22.96
C TYR A 146 -5.88 28.61 23.86
N LEU A 147 -6.19 29.78 23.29
CA LEU A 147 -6.29 31.04 24.03
C LEU A 147 -7.51 31.06 24.96
N ILE A 148 -8.67 30.60 24.47
CA ILE A 148 -9.90 30.48 25.27
C ILE A 148 -9.69 29.51 26.44
N GLY A 149 -9.16 28.31 26.18
CA GLY A 149 -8.88 27.33 27.22
C GLY A 149 -7.84 27.79 28.24
N SER A 150 -6.80 28.52 27.79
CA SER A 150 -5.83 29.15 28.69
C SER A 150 -6.48 30.19 29.61
N ALA A 151 -7.47 30.95 29.13
CA ALA A 151 -8.18 31.95 29.92
C ALA A 151 -9.11 31.31 30.95
N VAL A 152 -9.89 30.30 30.55
CA VAL A 152 -10.73 29.51 31.48
C VAL A 152 -9.89 28.83 32.56
N SER A 153 -8.76 28.23 32.17
CA SER A 153 -7.79 27.64 33.12
C SER A 153 -7.25 28.67 34.12
N SER A 154 -6.92 29.88 33.64
CA SER A 154 -6.41 30.96 34.49
C SER A 154 -7.43 31.37 35.56
N LEU A 155 -8.71 31.49 35.20
CA LEU A 155 -9.80 31.82 36.13
C LEU A 155 -10.04 30.68 37.15
N ALA A 156 -10.02 29.43 36.70
CA ALA A 156 -10.17 28.26 37.58
C ALA A 156 -9.05 28.17 38.63
N TRP A 157 -7.81 28.49 38.26
CA TRP A 157 -6.69 28.52 39.22
C TRP A 157 -6.73 29.71 40.19
N VAL A 158 -7.28 30.87 39.79
CA VAL A 158 -7.56 31.97 40.72
C VAL A 158 -8.59 31.54 41.77
N ALA A 159 -9.71 30.93 41.33
CA ALA A 159 -10.73 30.40 42.24
C ALA A 159 -10.17 29.31 43.17
N ALA A 160 -9.40 28.35 42.64
CA ALA A 160 -8.77 27.29 43.44
C ALA A 160 -7.79 27.86 44.48
N THR A 161 -7.02 28.90 44.12
CA THR A 161 -6.12 29.57 45.07
C THR A 161 -6.90 30.27 46.17
N ALA A 162 -8.00 30.96 45.85
CA ALA A 162 -8.89 31.55 46.86
C ALA A 162 -9.49 30.50 47.80
N CYS A 163 -9.95 29.36 47.27
CA CYS A 163 -10.40 28.22 48.09
C CYS A 163 -9.29 27.73 49.03
N MET A 164 -8.05 27.55 48.54
CA MET A 164 -6.94 27.07 49.39
C MET A 164 -6.50 28.08 50.45
N ILE A 165 -6.55 29.39 50.16
CA ILE A 165 -6.30 30.45 51.16
C ILE A 165 -7.35 30.37 52.27
N VAL A 166 -8.64 30.28 51.93
CA VAL A 166 -9.72 30.20 52.93
C VAL A 166 -9.60 28.93 53.77
N VAL A 167 -9.35 27.76 53.16
CA VAL A 167 -9.08 26.51 53.92
C VAL A 167 -7.89 26.68 54.86
N THR A 168 -6.80 27.31 54.41
CA THR A 168 -5.60 27.54 55.23
C THR A 168 -5.88 28.45 56.43
N VAL A 169 -6.73 29.47 56.27
CA VAL A 169 -7.15 30.39 57.35
C VAL A 169 -8.07 29.67 58.34
N GLU A 170 -9.10 28.98 57.86
CA GLU A 170 -10.09 28.31 58.71
C GLU A 170 -9.49 27.13 59.50
N THR A 171 -8.47 26.47 58.94
CA THR A 171 -7.74 25.39 59.61
C THR A 171 -6.53 25.89 60.41
N MET A 172 -6.22 27.19 60.35
CA MET A 172 -5.06 27.79 61.01
C MET A 172 -4.96 27.49 62.52
N PRO A 173 -6.06 27.49 63.31
CA PRO A 173 -6.02 27.18 64.74
C PRO A 173 -5.48 25.79 65.07
N PHE A 174 -5.63 24.82 64.16
CA PHE A 174 -5.31 23.42 64.40
C PHE A 174 -3.87 23.03 64.01
N ASN A 175 -3.06 23.94 63.45
CA ASN A 175 -1.70 23.69 62.93
C ASN A 175 -0.68 23.01 63.89
N ARG A 176 -1.02 22.87 65.18
CA ARG A 176 -0.19 22.22 66.20
C ARG A 176 -1.00 21.31 67.13
N GLU A 177 -2.16 20.85 66.69
CA GLU A 177 -3.00 19.94 67.45
C GLU A 177 -2.39 18.52 67.41
N GLU A 178 -1.92 18.05 68.56
CA GLU A 178 -1.28 16.74 68.74
C GLU A 178 -2.29 15.72 69.30
N ASP A 179 -2.44 14.58 68.62
CA ASP A 179 -3.27 13.48 69.08
C ASP A 179 -2.55 12.65 70.14
N LYS A 180 -2.88 12.93 71.40
CA LYS A 180 -2.32 12.24 72.57
C LYS A 180 -2.91 10.84 72.80
N SER A 181 -4.01 10.48 72.13
CA SER A 181 -4.70 9.19 72.36
C SER A 181 -3.94 7.99 71.78
N HIS A 182 -3.21 8.18 70.67
CA HIS A 182 -2.39 7.15 70.03
C HIS A 182 -0.98 6.98 70.66
N GLY A 183 -0.64 7.79 71.66
CA GLY A 183 0.64 7.73 72.35
C GLY A 183 1.80 8.38 71.57
N MET A 184 3.03 8.14 72.06
CA MET A 184 4.25 8.72 71.51
C MET A 184 4.92 7.78 70.49
N HIS A 185 5.26 8.31 69.32
CA HIS A 185 5.98 7.60 68.26
C HIS A 185 7.35 8.24 68.00
N ASP A 186 8.30 7.48 67.44
CA ASP A 186 9.63 7.99 67.11
C ASP A 186 9.60 8.84 65.83
N CYS A 187 9.90 10.14 65.95
CA CYS A 187 9.59 11.11 64.90
C CYS A 187 10.82 11.45 64.01
N PRO A 188 10.78 11.22 62.68
CA PRO A 188 11.96 11.29 61.80
C PRO A 188 12.36 12.74 61.42
N ARG A 189 12.71 13.57 62.41
CA ARG A 189 13.22 14.93 62.19
C ARG A 189 14.76 14.90 62.08
N LYS A 190 15.29 15.48 61.01
CA LYS A 190 16.73 15.43 60.66
C LYS A 190 17.64 15.80 61.85
N GLY A 191 18.53 14.88 62.22
CA GLY A 191 19.70 15.15 63.06
C GLY A 191 19.67 14.59 64.48
N ASN A 192 18.56 14.05 65.00
CA ASN A 192 18.56 13.45 66.34
C ASN A 192 17.52 12.32 66.45
N GLN A 193 17.99 11.06 66.54
CA GLN A 193 17.15 9.87 66.30
C GLN A 193 16.24 9.46 67.47
N ASN A 194 16.46 9.97 68.68
CA ASN A 194 15.73 9.54 69.88
C ASN A 194 14.60 10.52 70.33
N LYS A 195 14.09 11.37 69.42
CA LYS A 195 12.99 12.29 69.78
C LYS A 195 11.61 11.71 69.44
N ARG A 196 10.92 11.24 70.48
CA ARG A 196 9.51 10.90 70.41
C ARG A 196 8.63 12.14 70.33
N CYS A 197 7.53 12.04 69.59
CA CYS A 197 6.48 13.05 69.53
C CYS A 197 5.10 12.39 69.36
N TYR A 198 4.03 13.13 69.64
CA TYR A 198 2.67 12.68 69.35
C TYR A 198 2.37 12.86 67.85
N PRO A 199 1.52 12.00 67.25
CA PRO A 199 1.03 12.23 65.90
C PRO A 199 0.18 13.51 65.83
N LEU A 200 0.07 14.10 64.64
CA LEU A 200 -0.83 15.23 64.38
C LEU A 200 -2.27 14.74 64.25
N THR A 201 -3.25 15.51 64.73
CA THR A 201 -4.68 15.22 64.46
C THR A 201 -5.02 15.35 62.99
N ASP A 202 -6.18 14.80 62.59
CA ASP A 202 -6.74 15.02 61.23
C ASP A 202 -6.79 16.51 60.87
N ASN A 203 -7.23 17.37 61.80
CA ASN A 203 -7.33 18.82 61.59
C ASN A 203 -5.95 19.46 61.35
N ALA A 204 -4.95 19.07 62.16
CA ALA A 204 -3.57 19.53 62.01
C ALA A 204 -2.94 19.06 60.70
N MET A 205 -3.25 17.84 60.25
CA MET A 205 -2.81 17.34 58.94
C MET A 205 -3.50 18.08 57.78
N ILE A 206 -4.80 18.37 57.87
CA ILE A 206 -5.51 19.18 56.86
C ILE A 206 -4.87 20.58 56.77
N ALA A 207 -4.54 21.20 57.91
CA ALA A 207 -3.91 22.53 57.94
C ALA A 207 -2.52 22.54 57.26
N PHE A 208 -1.71 21.52 57.50
CA PHE A 208 -0.40 21.34 56.86
C PHE A 208 -0.52 21.08 55.35
N ASP A 209 -1.38 20.13 54.96
CA ASP A 209 -1.63 19.79 53.54
C ASP A 209 -2.25 20.97 52.79
N ALA A 210 -3.08 21.80 53.45
CA ALA A 210 -3.62 23.04 52.89
C ALA A 210 -2.53 24.10 52.62
N GLN A 211 -1.56 24.29 53.52
CA GLN A 211 -0.43 25.20 53.31
C GLN A 211 0.44 24.76 52.11
N MET A 212 0.65 23.45 51.92
CA MET A 212 1.34 22.93 50.74
C MET A 212 0.57 23.20 49.45
N SER A 213 -0.72 22.84 49.40
CA SER A 213 -1.59 23.10 48.24
C SER A 213 -1.72 24.60 47.93
N MET A 214 -1.82 25.47 48.94
CA MET A 214 -1.84 26.93 48.76
C MET A 214 -0.53 27.43 48.15
N THR A 215 0.61 26.96 48.64
CA THR A 215 1.93 27.35 48.11
C THR A 215 2.09 26.89 46.66
N ALA A 216 1.67 25.66 46.32
CA ALA A 216 1.68 25.17 44.95
C ALA A 216 0.75 25.98 44.03
N ALA A 217 -0.46 26.33 44.49
CA ALA A 217 -1.42 27.15 43.74
C ALA A 217 -0.90 28.57 43.45
N ILE A 218 -0.23 29.22 44.41
CA ILE A 218 0.41 30.54 44.21
C ILE A 218 1.51 30.44 43.14
N ILE A 219 2.35 29.39 43.18
CA ILE A 219 3.39 29.19 42.15
C ILE A 219 2.75 28.91 40.78
N ILE A 220 1.64 28.16 40.73
CA ILE A 220 0.85 27.97 39.50
C ILE A 220 0.40 29.33 38.93
N LEU A 221 -0.20 30.22 39.73
CA LEU A 221 -0.57 31.56 39.27
C LEU A 221 0.61 32.37 38.71
N LEU A 222 1.77 32.35 39.39
CA LEU A 222 2.99 33.02 38.90
C LEU A 222 3.46 32.45 37.54
N THR A 223 3.41 31.13 37.35
CA THR A 223 3.72 30.51 36.05
C THR A 223 2.66 30.78 34.98
N ILE A 224 1.38 30.97 35.34
CA ILE A 224 0.31 31.38 34.43
C ILE A 224 0.58 32.80 33.91
N VAL A 225 0.96 33.74 34.78
CA VAL A 225 1.43 35.08 34.36
C VAL A 225 2.66 34.97 33.46
N GLY A 226 3.63 34.10 33.79
CA GLY A 226 4.81 33.84 32.97
C GLY A 226 4.50 33.26 31.57
N HIS A 227 3.48 32.41 31.46
CA HIS A 227 2.95 31.85 30.21
C HIS A 227 2.28 32.92 29.35
N TRP A 228 1.34 33.68 29.91
CA TRP A 228 0.68 34.81 29.21
C TRP A 228 1.67 35.88 28.76
N TYR A 229 2.70 36.16 29.55
CA TYR A 229 3.77 37.06 29.14
C TYR A 229 4.55 36.56 27.91
N GLN A 230 4.81 35.25 27.77
CA GLN A 230 5.40 34.74 26.52
C GLN A 230 4.43 34.87 25.33
N LEU A 231 3.14 34.55 25.52
CA LEU A 231 2.14 34.72 24.46
C LEU A 231 2.05 36.19 24.01
N SER A 232 2.13 37.14 24.95
CA SER A 232 2.11 38.59 24.63
C SER A 232 3.24 39.04 23.70
N LYS A 233 4.37 38.32 23.64
CA LYS A 233 5.48 38.63 22.72
C LYS A 233 5.16 38.30 21.27
N LEU A 234 4.31 37.29 21.04
CA LEU A 234 3.85 36.93 19.69
C LEU A 234 2.97 38.05 19.08
N TRP A 235 2.32 38.86 19.91
CA TRP A 235 1.50 40.00 19.48
C TRP A 235 2.22 41.36 19.51
N ARG A 236 3.28 41.50 20.31
CA ARG A 236 4.02 42.77 20.50
C ARG A 236 5.33 42.86 19.71
N SER A 237 5.86 41.76 19.19
CA SER A 237 7.08 41.73 18.39
C SER A 237 6.77 41.57 16.90
N LYS A 238 7.60 42.19 16.04
CA LYS A 238 7.58 41.97 14.60
C LYS A 238 8.50 40.79 14.26
N PHE A 239 8.07 39.94 13.35
CA PHE A 239 8.78 38.76 12.85
C PHE A 239 8.68 38.71 11.32
N THR A 240 9.61 38.05 10.64
CA THR A 240 9.51 37.87 9.17
C THR A 240 8.57 36.71 8.82
N ALA A 241 8.10 36.67 7.57
CA ALA A 241 7.33 35.52 7.07
C ALA A 241 8.14 34.22 7.17
N ASP A 242 9.44 34.28 6.87
CA ASP A 242 10.35 33.13 6.97
C ASP A 242 10.51 32.61 8.41
N GLU A 243 10.58 33.50 9.41
CA GLU A 243 10.64 33.10 10.82
C GLU A 243 9.36 32.39 11.29
N ILE A 244 8.19 32.83 10.80
CA ILE A 244 6.90 32.22 11.13
C ILE A 244 6.76 30.87 10.40
N MET A 245 7.16 30.79 9.13
CA MET A 245 7.15 29.57 8.33
C MET A 245 8.12 28.52 8.89
N GLU A 246 9.37 28.87 9.18
CA GLU A 246 10.35 27.96 9.80
C GLU A 246 9.86 27.47 11.18
N ALA A 247 9.18 28.31 11.96
CA ALA A 247 8.60 27.92 13.25
C ALA A 247 7.32 27.07 13.13
N TYR A 248 6.56 27.21 12.05
CA TYR A 248 5.44 26.33 11.72
C TYR A 248 5.91 24.94 11.29
N GLU A 249 6.94 24.87 10.45
CA GLU A 249 7.59 23.62 10.00
C GLU A 249 8.50 22.96 11.06
N TYR A 250 8.70 23.60 12.21
CA TYR A 250 9.64 23.12 13.22
C TYR A 250 9.14 21.85 13.95
N GLU A 251 9.66 20.68 13.57
CA GLU A 251 9.60 19.48 14.41
C GLU A 251 10.63 19.58 15.56
N PRO A 252 10.22 19.68 16.85
CA PRO A 252 11.14 19.51 17.96
C PRO A 252 11.73 18.09 17.92
N HIS A 253 13.02 17.99 17.61
CA HIS A 253 13.71 16.72 17.36
C HIS A 253 13.43 15.67 18.45
N SER A 254 12.91 14.51 18.02
CA SER A 254 12.40 13.47 18.91
C SER A 254 13.43 12.96 19.93
N LYS A 255 12.90 12.43 21.04
CA LYS A 255 13.59 12.09 22.30
C LYS A 255 14.99 11.49 22.07
N LYS A 256 16.02 12.13 22.65
CA LYS A 256 17.42 11.68 22.52
C LYS A 256 17.60 10.27 23.07
N ASN A 257 17.88 9.33 22.18
CA ASN A 257 18.42 8.01 22.52
C ASN A 257 19.61 8.13 23.49
N THR A 258 19.63 7.29 24.53
CA THR A 258 20.65 7.31 25.58
C THR A 258 22.03 6.90 25.04
N PRO A 259 23.15 7.26 25.71
CA PRO A 259 24.50 7.06 25.17
C PRO A 259 24.83 5.62 24.72
N LYS A 260 24.21 4.59 25.30
CA LYS A 260 24.39 3.19 24.89
C LYS A 260 23.90 2.90 23.45
N GLN A 261 22.82 3.51 22.99
CA GLN A 261 22.29 3.28 21.63
C GLN A 261 23.16 3.90 20.52
N ARG A 262 24.07 4.83 20.86
CA ARG A 262 24.91 5.54 19.87
C ARG A 262 25.88 4.65 19.10
N LYS A 263 26.21 3.44 19.60
CA LYS A 263 27.05 2.47 18.87
C LYS A 263 26.31 1.74 17.73
N ASN A 264 24.98 1.66 17.76
CA ASN A 264 24.20 0.94 16.74
C ASN A 264 23.64 1.85 15.63
N ALA A 265 23.70 3.17 15.80
CA ALA A 265 23.10 4.16 14.88
C ALA A 265 23.92 4.42 13.59
N LYS A 266 24.70 3.45 13.10
CA LYS A 266 25.60 3.59 11.93
C LYS A 266 24.91 3.36 10.57
N GLY A 267 23.56 3.37 10.54
CA GLY A 267 22.74 2.89 9.41
C GLY A 267 21.83 3.93 8.73
N ASN A 268 21.92 5.22 9.06
CA ASN A 268 21.11 6.27 8.41
C ASN A 268 21.64 6.59 6.99
N MET A 269 21.35 5.69 6.05
CA MET A 269 21.65 5.86 4.63
C MET A 269 20.80 7.00 4.04
N GLN A 270 21.47 8.01 3.49
CA GLN A 270 20.84 8.96 2.58
C GLN A 270 20.78 8.31 1.20
N ALA A 271 19.60 8.32 0.58
CA ALA A 271 19.43 7.96 -0.83
C ALA A 271 19.36 9.24 -1.66
N LYS A 272 19.83 9.16 -2.91
CA LYS A 272 19.41 10.12 -3.93
C LYS A 272 17.98 9.75 -4.37
N GLY A 273 17.24 10.72 -4.88
CA GLY A 273 15.92 10.47 -5.43
C GLY A 273 15.52 11.53 -6.45
N ILE A 274 14.61 11.15 -7.32
CA ILE A 274 14.01 12.01 -8.35
C ILE A 274 12.62 12.39 -7.82
N ARG A 275 12.40 13.66 -7.52
CA ARG A 275 11.04 14.17 -7.30
C ARG A 275 10.36 14.36 -8.65
N LEU A 276 9.11 13.94 -8.78
CA LEU A 276 8.29 14.00 -10.01
C LEU A 276 7.05 14.91 -9.84
N SER A 277 7.09 15.83 -8.89
CA SER A 277 5.96 16.66 -8.46
C SER A 277 6.47 17.99 -7.89
N ASP A 278 5.57 18.90 -7.51
CA ASP A 278 5.86 20.32 -7.26
C ASP A 278 7.06 20.64 -6.32
N PRO A 279 7.76 21.77 -6.56
CA PRO A 279 7.53 22.77 -7.63
C PRO A 279 8.15 22.39 -8.99
N GLY A 280 8.52 21.12 -9.20
CA GLY A 280 9.08 20.63 -10.45
C GLY A 280 9.99 19.42 -10.24
N VAL A 281 10.39 18.79 -11.36
CA VAL A 281 11.28 17.63 -11.34
C VAL A 281 12.66 18.02 -10.82
N ALA A 282 13.15 17.32 -9.80
CA ALA A 282 14.40 17.66 -9.13
C ALA A 282 15.10 16.46 -8.49
N ILE A 283 16.43 16.44 -8.56
CA ILE A 283 17.26 15.50 -7.80
C ILE A 283 17.33 15.96 -6.35
N VAL A 284 16.95 15.08 -5.42
CA VAL A 284 16.86 15.35 -3.97
C VAL A 284 17.65 14.32 -3.16
N SER A 285 18.06 14.70 -1.95
CA SER A 285 18.54 13.74 -0.94
C SER A 285 17.46 13.47 0.10
N ARG A 286 17.17 12.21 0.38
CA ARG A 286 16.16 11.77 1.37
C ARG A 286 16.71 10.71 2.31
N LYS A 287 16.16 10.66 3.53
CA LYS A 287 16.41 9.58 4.50
C LYS A 287 15.39 8.47 4.27
N ILE A 288 15.84 7.28 3.90
CA ILE A 288 14.98 6.14 3.54
C ILE A 288 13.91 5.88 4.62
N ALA A 289 14.31 5.90 5.89
CA ALA A 289 13.43 5.66 7.05
C ALA A 289 12.32 6.72 7.31
N ARG A 290 12.25 7.79 6.50
CA ARG A 290 11.15 8.77 6.51
C ARG A 290 10.38 8.85 5.18
N THR A 291 10.65 7.94 4.23
CA THR A 291 10.17 8.07 2.84
C THR A 291 8.97 7.16 2.51
N PHE A 292 8.77 6.08 3.28
CA PHE A 292 7.78 5.02 3.00
C PHE A 292 6.84 4.72 4.19
N GLY A 293 6.88 5.54 5.23
CA GLY A 293 5.91 5.50 6.33
C GLY A 293 4.81 6.51 6.07
N VAL A 294 3.56 6.06 6.08
CA VAL A 294 2.38 6.94 6.08
C VAL A 294 1.93 7.09 7.53
N GLN A 295 1.87 8.32 8.03
CA GLN A 295 1.48 8.59 9.41
C GLN A 295 -0.04 8.45 9.59
N ASP A 296 -0.46 8.07 10.80
CA ASP A 296 -1.84 8.01 11.27
C ASP A 296 -2.80 7.15 10.44
N LEU A 297 -2.26 6.27 9.58
CA LEU A 297 -3.01 5.51 8.57
C LEU A 297 -4.04 4.54 9.19
N TYR A 298 -3.75 4.05 10.40
CA TYR A 298 -4.56 3.10 11.18
C TYR A 298 -5.05 3.69 12.51
N ALA A 299 -5.15 5.03 12.61
CA ALA A 299 -5.64 5.70 13.81
C ALA A 299 -7.09 5.30 14.13
N ASP A 300 -7.25 4.33 15.04
CA ASP A 300 -8.55 3.76 15.37
C ASP A 300 -9.29 4.64 16.38
N ALA A 301 -9.97 5.67 15.87
CA ALA A 301 -10.81 6.57 16.65
C ALA A 301 -12.02 5.87 17.32
N THR A 302 -12.32 4.59 17.03
CA THR A 302 -13.37 3.84 17.72
C THR A 302 -12.84 3.10 18.95
N ASN A 303 -11.55 2.77 19.00
CA ASN A 303 -10.90 2.25 20.19
C ASN A 303 -10.36 3.39 21.08
N SER A 304 -11.24 3.93 21.92
CA SER A 304 -10.93 4.99 22.90
C SER A 304 -9.88 4.60 23.97
N THR A 305 -9.40 3.36 24.00
CA THR A 305 -8.40 2.86 24.98
C THR A 305 -7.01 2.58 24.40
N ASP A 306 -6.92 2.24 23.10
CA ASP A 306 -5.64 2.06 22.40
C ASP A 306 -5.81 2.32 20.88
N THR A 307 -5.89 3.61 20.53
CA THR A 307 -6.01 4.11 19.14
C THR A 307 -4.81 3.72 18.26
N GLU A 308 -3.66 3.43 18.87
CA GLU A 308 -2.38 3.06 18.21
C GLU A 308 -2.14 1.53 18.18
N HIS A 309 -3.09 0.70 18.60
CA HIS A 309 -2.84 -0.74 18.81
C HIS A 309 -2.38 -1.48 17.55
N ILE A 310 -2.84 -1.06 16.36
CA ILE A 310 -2.40 -1.63 15.08
C ILE A 310 -0.98 -1.17 14.73
N GLU A 311 -0.63 0.10 14.94
CA GLU A 311 0.75 0.60 14.76
C GLU A 311 1.74 -0.14 15.67
N ARG A 312 1.35 -0.44 16.91
CA ARG A 312 2.12 -1.25 17.86
C ARG A 312 2.42 -2.66 17.32
N LEU A 313 1.43 -3.30 16.69
CA LEU A 313 1.57 -4.62 16.06
C LEU A 313 2.39 -4.56 14.76
N LEU A 314 2.21 -3.51 13.95
CA LEU A 314 2.97 -3.27 12.72
C LEU A 314 4.45 -3.03 13.02
N GLY A 315 4.78 -2.12 13.94
CA GLY A 315 6.16 -1.87 14.38
C GLY A 315 6.84 -3.14 14.91
N THR A 316 6.09 -4.03 15.58
CA THR A 316 6.59 -5.35 16.02
C THR A 316 6.88 -6.29 14.85
N LEU A 317 6.10 -6.26 13.77
CA LEU A 317 6.36 -7.02 12.55
C LEU A 317 7.54 -6.43 11.77
N GLU A 318 7.59 -5.11 11.62
CA GLU A 318 8.66 -4.38 10.93
C GLU A 318 10.01 -4.57 11.63
N GLU A 319 10.07 -4.51 12.96
CA GLU A 319 11.33 -4.74 13.70
C GLU A 319 11.85 -6.17 13.47
N ARG A 320 10.95 -7.16 13.43
CA ARG A 320 11.30 -8.58 13.17
C ARG A 320 11.73 -8.81 11.72
N ALA A 321 11.01 -8.25 10.76
CA ALA A 321 11.36 -8.32 9.34
C ALA A 321 12.70 -7.62 9.06
N SER A 322 12.89 -6.42 9.61
CA SER A 322 14.12 -5.62 9.51
C SER A 322 15.35 -6.36 10.04
N LYS A 323 15.24 -7.04 11.19
CA LYS A 323 16.32 -7.91 11.72
C LYS A 323 16.71 -9.02 10.73
N ILE A 324 15.73 -9.68 10.12
CA ILE A 324 15.97 -10.76 9.15
C ILE A 324 16.55 -10.20 7.85
N ILE A 325 16.01 -9.09 7.33
CA ILE A 325 16.49 -8.40 6.13
C ILE A 325 17.94 -7.91 6.32
N ALA A 326 18.28 -7.39 7.51
CA ALA A 326 19.65 -7.00 7.86
C ALA A 326 20.61 -8.21 7.87
N GLN A 327 20.17 -9.38 8.35
CA GLN A 327 20.93 -10.63 8.28
C GLN A 327 21.15 -11.07 6.82
N VAL A 328 20.10 -11.09 5.98
CA VAL A 328 20.21 -11.40 4.54
C VAL A 328 21.22 -10.46 3.87
N ARG A 329 21.11 -9.15 4.10
CA ARG A 329 21.98 -8.14 3.50
C ARG A 329 23.43 -8.24 3.99
N SER A 330 23.66 -8.57 5.26
CA SER A 330 25.02 -8.82 5.77
C SER A 330 25.66 -9.98 5.02
N ARG A 331 24.94 -11.12 4.92
CA ARG A 331 25.42 -12.30 4.18
C ARG A 331 25.75 -12.00 2.72
N HIS A 332 24.92 -11.21 2.04
CA HIS A 332 25.18 -10.73 0.67
C HIS A 332 26.45 -9.87 0.57
N LEU A 333 26.63 -8.91 1.47
CA LEU A 333 27.81 -8.03 1.52
C LEU A 333 29.11 -8.79 1.90
N GLU A 334 28.98 -9.87 2.66
CA GLU A 334 30.04 -10.85 2.95
C GLU A 334 30.34 -11.77 1.74
N GLY A 335 29.64 -11.64 0.61
CA GLY A 335 29.82 -12.46 -0.59
C GLY A 335 29.13 -13.84 -0.55
N ASN A 336 28.35 -14.15 0.50
CA ASN A 336 27.68 -15.45 0.62
C ASN A 336 26.52 -15.55 -0.39
N LYS A 337 26.65 -16.48 -1.35
CA LYS A 337 25.59 -16.81 -2.32
C LYS A 337 24.42 -17.62 -1.71
N LEU A 338 24.47 -17.95 -0.42
CA LEU A 338 23.48 -18.74 0.30
C LEU A 338 23.10 -18.08 1.63
N VAL A 339 21.80 -17.97 1.91
CA VAL A 339 21.25 -17.49 3.19
C VAL A 339 20.36 -18.56 3.79
N THR A 340 20.60 -18.91 5.06
CA THR A 340 19.78 -19.87 5.79
C THR A 340 18.84 -19.15 6.76
N LEU A 341 17.54 -19.42 6.67
CA LEU A 341 16.49 -18.92 7.55
C LEU A 341 15.70 -20.08 8.17
N LYS A 342 15.16 -19.91 9.37
CA LYS A 342 14.20 -20.85 9.97
C LYS A 342 12.82 -20.68 9.32
N ARG A 343 11.95 -21.70 9.39
CA ARG A 343 10.53 -21.64 8.98
C ARG A 343 9.84 -20.38 9.53
N ALA A 344 9.97 -20.15 10.85
CA ALA A 344 9.39 -18.98 11.51
C ALA A 344 9.97 -17.62 11.09
N GLU A 345 11.17 -17.57 10.50
CA GLU A 345 11.78 -16.34 9.97
C GLU A 345 11.30 -16.07 8.53
N LYS A 346 11.25 -17.12 7.69
CA LYS A 346 10.62 -17.05 6.36
C LYS A 346 9.14 -16.63 6.44
N ASP A 347 8.40 -17.18 7.38
CA ASP A 347 6.96 -16.89 7.52
C ASP A 347 6.70 -15.48 8.09
N VAL A 348 7.66 -14.90 8.84
CA VAL A 348 7.67 -13.46 9.16
C VAL A 348 7.85 -12.60 7.90
N LEU A 349 8.81 -12.94 7.02
CA LEU A 349 9.00 -12.20 5.77
C LEU A 349 7.76 -12.27 4.86
N ARG A 350 7.13 -13.45 4.72
CA ARG A 350 5.89 -13.61 3.95
C ARG A 350 4.74 -12.77 4.51
N LYS A 351 4.54 -12.78 5.83
CA LYS A 351 3.54 -11.92 6.50
C LYS A 351 3.84 -10.43 6.28
N PHE A 352 5.09 -10.02 6.45
CA PHE A 352 5.54 -8.64 6.20
C PHE A 352 5.22 -8.20 4.77
N LEU A 353 5.60 -8.99 3.75
CA LEU A 353 5.30 -8.65 2.36
C LEU A 353 3.80 -8.51 2.08
N PHE A 354 2.96 -9.41 2.57
CA PHE A 354 1.51 -9.27 2.39
C PHE A 354 0.96 -8.04 3.10
N ILE A 355 1.34 -7.79 4.36
CA ILE A 355 0.88 -6.63 5.11
C ILE A 355 1.31 -5.33 4.44
N MET A 356 2.53 -5.27 3.88
CA MET A 356 3.01 -4.11 3.13
C MET A 356 2.21 -3.88 1.82
N LYS A 357 1.74 -4.94 1.14
CA LYS A 357 0.83 -4.85 -0.02
C LYS A 357 -0.59 -4.43 0.41
N TYR A 358 -1.15 -5.05 1.44
CA TYR A 358 -2.54 -4.83 1.87
C TYR A 358 -2.77 -3.48 2.58
N ARG A 359 -1.71 -2.88 3.13
CA ARG A 359 -1.79 -1.59 3.85
C ARG A 359 -1.65 -0.35 2.96
N ARG A 360 -1.58 -0.49 1.63
CA ARG A 360 -1.46 0.67 0.73
C ARG A 360 -2.71 1.57 0.78
N PRO A 361 -2.58 2.88 0.46
CA PRO A 361 -3.72 3.81 0.44
C PRO A 361 -4.87 3.36 -0.47
N ASP A 362 -4.59 2.84 -1.67
CA ASP A 362 -5.62 2.36 -2.61
C ASP A 362 -6.49 1.24 -2.00
N VAL A 363 -5.88 0.34 -1.22
CA VAL A 363 -6.61 -0.73 -0.53
C VAL A 363 -7.39 -0.17 0.67
N ARG A 364 -6.84 0.79 1.41
CA ARG A 364 -7.50 1.43 2.56
C ARG A 364 -8.70 2.26 2.14
N ASP A 365 -8.54 3.11 1.14
CA ASP A 365 -9.47 4.19 0.84
C ASP A 365 -10.78 3.64 0.26
N LYS A 366 -10.72 2.47 -0.38
CA LYS A 366 -11.87 1.59 -0.68
C LYS A 366 -12.77 1.29 0.53
N TYR A 367 -12.21 1.21 1.75
CA TYR A 367 -12.95 1.01 2.99
C TYR A 367 -13.18 2.31 3.79
N ALA A 368 -12.73 3.48 3.32
CA ALA A 368 -12.80 4.72 4.10
C ALA A 368 -14.18 5.39 4.09
N GLY A 369 -15.02 5.12 3.08
CA GLY A 369 -16.40 5.63 2.99
C GLY A 369 -17.42 4.87 3.85
N SER A 370 -18.70 5.21 3.69
CA SER A 370 -19.81 4.40 4.24
C SER A 370 -19.98 3.09 3.45
N ILE A 371 -20.84 2.17 3.92
CA ILE A 371 -21.19 0.97 3.14
C ILE A 371 -22.13 1.32 1.97
N GLU A 372 -22.84 2.45 2.08
CA GLU A 372 -23.67 3.06 1.04
C GLU A 372 -22.79 3.65 -0.09
N ASP A 373 -21.65 4.26 0.25
CA ASP A 373 -20.66 4.79 -0.72
C ASP A 373 -19.73 3.72 -1.30
N PHE A 374 -19.63 2.55 -0.66
CA PHE A 374 -18.67 1.50 -1.03
C PHE A 374 -18.84 1.04 -2.47
N ASP A 375 -17.77 1.10 -3.26
CA ASP A 375 -17.75 0.80 -4.68
C ASP A 375 -17.07 -0.56 -4.94
N GLY A 376 -17.77 -1.49 -5.60
CA GLY A 376 -17.30 -2.85 -5.85
C GLY A 376 -18.41 -3.92 -5.80
N ILE A 377 -18.22 -5.00 -6.58
CA ILE A 377 -19.17 -6.12 -6.74
C ILE A 377 -19.42 -6.89 -5.43
N GLU A 378 -18.51 -6.80 -4.47
CA GLU A 378 -18.56 -7.45 -3.16
C GLU A 378 -19.33 -6.65 -2.09
N LYS A 379 -19.86 -5.46 -2.42
CA LYS A 379 -20.61 -4.57 -1.51
C LYS A 379 -21.65 -5.32 -0.67
N GLU A 380 -22.49 -6.14 -1.31
CA GLU A 380 -23.48 -6.97 -0.61
C GLU A 380 -22.85 -7.98 0.38
N ALA A 381 -21.74 -8.61 -0.01
CA ALA A 381 -21.06 -9.61 0.81
C ALA A 381 -20.36 -8.96 2.01
N LEU A 382 -19.82 -7.76 1.83
CA LEU A 382 -19.22 -6.95 2.89
C LEU A 382 -20.30 -6.45 3.86
N GLN A 383 -21.42 -5.92 3.37
CA GLN A 383 -22.54 -5.47 4.21
C GLN A 383 -23.11 -6.63 5.06
N LYS A 384 -23.33 -7.80 4.46
CA LYS A 384 -23.77 -9.02 5.17
C LYS A 384 -22.73 -9.51 6.19
N TYR A 385 -21.44 -9.31 5.94
CA TYR A 385 -20.38 -9.59 6.92
C TYR A 385 -20.37 -8.58 8.08
N MET A 386 -20.49 -7.28 7.79
CA MET A 386 -20.54 -6.20 8.77
C MET A 386 -21.70 -6.41 9.75
N GLN A 387 -22.93 -6.59 9.23
CA GLN A 387 -24.14 -6.87 10.01
C GLN A 387 -23.95 -8.09 10.92
N LYS A 388 -23.39 -9.20 10.40
CA LYS A 388 -23.11 -10.43 11.16
C LYS A 388 -22.03 -10.28 12.24
N ARG A 389 -21.27 -9.18 12.24
CA ARG A 389 -20.16 -8.91 13.17
C ARG A 389 -20.36 -7.70 14.07
N GLY A 390 -21.37 -6.87 13.81
CA GLY A 390 -21.60 -5.60 14.51
C GLY A 390 -20.68 -4.46 14.06
N PHE A 391 -19.93 -4.61 12.95
CA PHE A 391 -19.12 -3.51 12.39
C PHE A 391 -20.04 -2.42 11.81
N GLN A 392 -19.73 -1.16 12.09
CA GLN A 392 -20.54 -0.02 11.65
C GLN A 392 -20.02 0.57 10.34
N ARG A 393 -18.70 0.55 10.12
CA ARG A 393 -18.04 1.09 8.93
C ARG A 393 -17.22 0.03 8.20
N PRO A 394 -17.07 0.10 6.87
CA PRO A 394 -16.13 -0.75 6.13
C PRO A 394 -14.69 -0.66 6.67
N LEU A 395 -14.26 0.53 7.13
CA LEU A 395 -12.93 0.75 7.72
C LEU A 395 -12.67 -0.14 8.94
N ASP A 396 -13.69 -0.40 9.75
CA ASP A 396 -13.59 -1.25 10.95
C ASP A 396 -13.25 -2.70 10.54
N VAL A 397 -13.75 -3.15 9.38
CA VAL A 397 -13.43 -4.46 8.79
C VAL A 397 -11.98 -4.51 8.32
N TRP A 398 -11.50 -3.47 7.62
CA TRP A 398 -10.10 -3.39 7.16
C TRP A 398 -9.10 -3.40 8.32
N LEU A 399 -9.36 -2.60 9.37
CA LEU A 399 -8.56 -2.59 10.61
C LEU A 399 -8.60 -3.96 11.31
N ASN A 400 -9.76 -4.61 11.36
CA ASN A 400 -9.92 -5.97 11.90
C ASN A 400 -9.15 -7.02 11.09
N ASN A 401 -9.15 -6.92 9.76
CA ASN A 401 -8.40 -7.80 8.86
C ASN A 401 -6.90 -7.70 9.12
N ILE A 402 -6.34 -6.48 9.17
CA ILE A 402 -4.93 -6.23 9.50
C ILE A 402 -4.60 -6.86 10.85
N LYS A 403 -5.38 -6.58 11.90
CA LYS A 403 -5.16 -7.13 13.24
C LYS A 403 -5.14 -8.66 13.24
N ALA A 404 -6.13 -9.30 12.61
CA ALA A 404 -6.21 -10.75 12.51
C ALA A 404 -5.01 -11.34 11.75
N MET A 405 -4.59 -10.71 10.64
CA MET A 405 -3.42 -11.11 9.85
C MET A 405 -2.10 -10.87 10.58
N LEU A 406 -2.00 -9.89 11.48
CA LEU A 406 -0.83 -9.64 12.32
C LEU A 406 -0.74 -10.66 13.47
N GLU A 407 -1.85 -10.92 14.17
CA GLU A 407 -1.93 -11.85 15.30
C GLU A 407 -1.80 -13.32 14.90
N ILE A 408 -2.30 -13.73 13.72
CA ILE A 408 -2.40 -15.15 13.37
C ILE A 408 -1.03 -15.85 13.32
N LYS A 409 -0.89 -16.96 14.05
CA LYS A 409 0.34 -17.77 14.07
C LYS A 409 0.32 -18.77 12.92
N ILE A 410 1.00 -18.44 11.81
CA ILE A 410 1.23 -19.37 10.69
C ILE A 410 1.86 -20.66 11.24
N ASP A 411 1.19 -21.78 10.99
CA ASP A 411 1.54 -23.10 11.53
C ASP A 411 1.70 -24.15 10.41
N ALA A 412 2.63 -25.09 10.59
CA ALA A 412 2.98 -26.09 9.58
C ALA A 412 1.92 -27.19 9.36
N ARG A 413 0.77 -27.15 10.07
CA ARG A 413 -0.40 -28.01 9.83
C ARG A 413 -1.59 -27.26 9.22
N CYS A 414 -1.39 -26.01 8.76
CA CYS A 414 -2.42 -25.21 8.08
C CYS A 414 -3.73 -25.00 8.88
N LYS A 415 -3.71 -25.11 10.21
CA LYS A 415 -4.88 -24.83 11.05
C LYS A 415 -5.21 -23.34 11.04
N TRP A 416 -4.18 -22.52 11.01
CA TRP A 416 -4.24 -21.05 10.96
C TRP A 416 -5.14 -20.50 9.84
N GLU A 417 -5.26 -21.21 8.71
CA GLU A 417 -6.08 -20.79 7.57
C GLU A 417 -7.57 -20.76 7.90
N LYS A 418 -8.05 -21.80 8.58
CA LYS A 418 -9.45 -21.90 9.07
C LYS A 418 -9.73 -20.90 10.18
N GLU A 419 -8.72 -20.59 10.99
CA GLU A 419 -8.82 -19.57 12.04
C GLU A 419 -8.88 -18.16 11.45
N LEU A 420 -8.04 -17.85 10.44
CA LEU A 420 -8.04 -16.55 9.76
C LEU A 420 -9.37 -16.30 9.03
N LEU A 421 -9.89 -17.30 8.30
CA LEU A 421 -11.23 -17.26 7.68
C LEU A 421 -12.39 -17.13 8.70
N ARG A 422 -12.12 -17.32 10.00
CA ARG A 422 -13.07 -17.07 11.11
C ARG A 422 -12.82 -15.75 11.82
N LYS A 423 -11.63 -15.14 11.67
CA LYS A 423 -11.24 -13.88 12.32
C LYS A 423 -11.39 -12.65 11.42
N ALA A 424 -11.07 -12.76 10.13
CA ALA A 424 -11.10 -11.69 9.13
C ALA A 424 -12.27 -11.85 8.13
N TYR A 425 -12.42 -10.88 7.22
CA TYR A 425 -13.34 -10.94 6.07
C TYR A 425 -12.87 -12.04 5.08
N PRO A 426 -13.75 -12.96 4.62
CA PRO A 426 -13.29 -14.14 3.89
C PRO A 426 -12.54 -13.93 2.56
N PRO A 427 -12.83 -12.91 1.72
CA PRO A 427 -12.04 -12.60 0.53
C PRO A 427 -10.59 -12.22 0.85
N ASP A 428 -10.39 -11.21 1.70
CA ASP A 428 -9.08 -10.69 2.12
C ASP A 428 -8.25 -11.75 2.88
N ALA A 429 -8.92 -12.54 3.72
CA ALA A 429 -8.33 -13.72 4.33
C ALA A 429 -7.90 -14.76 3.29
N GLY A 430 -8.67 -14.90 2.20
CA GLY A 430 -8.33 -15.71 1.04
C GLY A 430 -7.08 -15.22 0.32
N GLU A 431 -6.95 -13.91 0.06
CA GLU A 431 -5.75 -13.32 -0.53
C GLU A 431 -4.49 -13.58 0.33
N PHE A 432 -4.58 -13.36 1.65
CA PHE A 432 -3.48 -13.66 2.57
C PHE A 432 -3.06 -15.14 2.48
N ILE A 433 -4.02 -16.06 2.40
CA ILE A 433 -3.77 -17.51 2.27
C ILE A 433 -3.15 -17.82 0.91
N VAL A 434 -3.67 -17.27 -0.18
CA VAL A 434 -3.11 -17.42 -1.55
C VAL A 434 -1.66 -16.95 -1.59
N HIS A 435 -1.39 -15.72 -1.16
CA HIS A 435 -0.04 -15.13 -1.15
C HIS A 435 0.93 -15.90 -0.23
N THR A 436 0.46 -16.47 0.88
CA THR A 436 1.29 -17.26 1.81
C THR A 436 1.54 -18.69 1.30
N ARG A 437 0.59 -19.29 0.57
CA ARG A 437 0.64 -20.69 0.12
C ARG A 437 1.17 -20.88 -1.30
N LEU A 438 0.71 -20.06 -2.25
CA LEU A 438 0.90 -20.28 -3.69
C LEU A 438 2.11 -19.52 -4.27
N PHE A 439 2.85 -18.77 -3.44
CA PHE A 439 4.07 -18.07 -3.84
C PHE A 439 5.28 -18.55 -3.05
N TYR A 440 6.44 -18.67 -3.70
CA TYR A 440 7.72 -18.95 -3.04
C TYR A 440 8.62 -17.72 -3.01
N LEU A 441 9.32 -17.55 -1.89
CA LEU A 441 10.29 -16.49 -1.69
C LEU A 441 11.65 -16.88 -2.29
N SER A 442 12.21 -15.98 -3.07
CA SER A 442 13.56 -16.03 -3.65
C SER A 442 14.25 -14.68 -3.42
N PHE A 443 15.58 -14.65 -3.56
CA PHE A 443 16.38 -13.43 -3.47
C PHE A 443 17.21 -13.27 -4.74
N CYS A 444 17.22 -12.07 -5.32
CA CYS A 444 17.98 -11.76 -6.54
C CYS A 444 18.94 -10.59 -6.34
N ALA A 445 20.09 -10.66 -7.00
CA ALA A 445 21.06 -9.57 -7.10
C ALA A 445 21.47 -9.40 -8.56
N PRO A 446 21.77 -8.18 -9.03
CA PRO A 446 22.35 -7.98 -10.36
C PRO A 446 23.68 -8.72 -10.52
N SER A 447 23.93 -9.27 -11.71
CA SER A 447 25.23 -9.88 -12.04
C SER A 447 26.31 -8.84 -12.33
N ASN A 448 25.92 -7.73 -12.94
CA ASN A 448 26.76 -6.55 -13.15
C ASN A 448 26.74 -5.66 -11.90
N GLN A 449 27.86 -4.99 -11.57
CA GLN A 449 27.96 -4.13 -10.38
C GLN A 449 27.49 -2.69 -10.62
N ASP A 450 27.37 -2.27 -11.88
CA ASP A 450 26.83 -0.97 -12.30
C ASP A 450 25.29 -0.94 -12.38
N ASP A 451 24.64 -2.11 -12.30
CA ASP A 451 23.19 -2.26 -12.31
C ASP A 451 22.61 -2.09 -10.89
N GLU A 452 21.47 -1.40 -10.77
CA GLU A 452 20.73 -1.31 -9.51
C GLU A 452 19.21 -1.34 -9.72
N PHE A 453 18.50 -1.88 -8.73
CA PHE A 453 17.06 -1.74 -8.59
C PHE A 453 16.73 -0.35 -8.06
N ILE A 454 15.86 0.38 -8.76
CA ILE A 454 15.25 1.61 -8.25
C ILE A 454 14.17 1.28 -7.19
N MET A 455 13.71 2.27 -6.44
CA MET A 455 12.64 2.07 -5.44
C MET A 455 11.65 3.23 -5.40
N THR A 456 10.42 2.96 -5.83
CA THR A 456 9.29 3.90 -5.94
C THR A 456 8.47 3.92 -4.64
N GLN A 457 7.67 4.96 -4.38
CA GLN A 457 6.91 5.06 -3.11
C GLN A 457 5.93 3.89 -2.88
N ASN A 458 5.40 3.32 -3.96
CA ASN A 458 4.49 2.17 -3.96
C ASN A 458 5.18 0.81 -4.21
N SER A 459 6.51 0.76 -4.22
CA SER A 459 7.30 -0.45 -4.54
C SER A 459 6.93 -1.70 -3.74
N TYR A 460 6.40 -1.55 -2.52
CA TYR A 460 5.77 -2.65 -1.80
C TYR A 460 4.36 -2.92 -2.33
N GLY A 461 4.21 -4.03 -3.04
CA GLY A 461 2.94 -4.49 -3.61
C GLY A 461 2.77 -4.22 -5.10
N ILE A 462 3.79 -3.68 -5.79
CA ILE A 462 3.89 -3.80 -7.25
C ILE A 462 4.05 -5.28 -7.59
N HIS A 463 3.27 -5.74 -8.57
CA HIS A 463 3.33 -7.07 -9.12
C HIS A 463 3.65 -7.03 -10.62
N GLU A 464 4.17 -8.15 -11.12
CA GLU A 464 4.25 -8.47 -12.53
C GLU A 464 3.18 -9.51 -12.85
N GLY A 465 2.47 -9.29 -13.95
CA GLY A 465 1.46 -10.18 -14.51
C GLY A 465 0.25 -9.42 -15.06
N PRO A 466 -0.63 -10.11 -15.79
CA PRO A 466 -1.73 -9.49 -16.53
C PRO A 466 -2.85 -8.96 -15.61
N LYS A 467 -3.49 -7.89 -16.08
CA LYS A 467 -4.67 -7.27 -15.49
C LYS A 467 -5.76 -7.19 -16.55
N SER A 468 -6.99 -7.42 -16.13
CA SER A 468 -8.19 -7.38 -16.95
C SER A 468 -9.18 -6.38 -16.39
N THR A 469 -9.85 -5.63 -17.26
CA THR A 469 -10.62 -4.44 -16.87
C THR A 469 -11.86 -4.24 -17.72
N PHE A 470 -12.94 -3.81 -17.08
CA PHE A 470 -14.20 -3.44 -17.72
C PHE A 470 -14.62 -2.03 -17.31
N SER A 471 -15.33 -1.33 -18.19
CA SER A 471 -16.06 -0.11 -17.81
C SER A 471 -17.37 -0.51 -17.13
N ASP A 472 -17.63 -0.04 -15.92
CA ASP A 472 -18.97 -0.16 -15.32
C ASP A 472 -19.97 0.67 -16.17
N PRO A 473 -21.00 0.05 -16.79
CA PRO A 473 -21.95 0.78 -17.63
C PRO A 473 -22.77 1.83 -16.88
N HIS A 474 -22.82 1.78 -15.54
CA HIS A 474 -23.59 2.73 -14.75
C HIS A 474 -22.80 3.98 -14.35
N SER A 475 -21.54 3.85 -13.90
CA SER A 475 -20.69 4.96 -13.45
C SER A 475 -19.67 5.45 -14.50
N GLY A 476 -19.37 4.65 -15.52
CA GLY A 476 -18.31 4.94 -16.50
C GLY A 476 -16.89 4.75 -15.94
N LYS A 477 -16.72 4.24 -14.72
CA LYS A 477 -15.41 3.93 -14.14
C LYS A 477 -14.83 2.66 -14.75
N VAL A 478 -13.52 2.64 -14.97
CA VAL A 478 -12.76 1.42 -15.26
C VAL A 478 -12.54 0.65 -13.96
N LEU A 479 -13.01 -0.60 -13.91
CA LEU A 479 -12.87 -1.52 -12.79
C LEU A 479 -12.05 -2.75 -13.21
N VAL A 480 -11.23 -3.28 -12.32
CA VAL A 480 -10.48 -4.53 -12.56
C VAL A 480 -11.44 -5.72 -12.43
N SER A 481 -11.65 -6.46 -13.52
CA SER A 481 -12.44 -7.71 -13.53
C SER A 481 -11.64 -8.88 -12.95
N PHE A 482 -10.37 -8.99 -13.33
CA PHE A 482 -9.49 -10.08 -12.97
C PHE A 482 -8.01 -9.66 -13.01
N TYR A 483 -7.15 -10.29 -12.21
CA TYR A 483 -5.70 -10.05 -12.25
C TYR A 483 -4.93 -11.30 -11.83
N THR A 484 -3.77 -11.54 -12.45
CA THR A 484 -2.87 -12.66 -12.10
C THR A 484 -1.53 -12.12 -11.67
N GLU A 485 -1.15 -12.33 -10.40
CA GLU A 485 0.20 -11.99 -9.92
C GLU A 485 1.16 -13.15 -10.18
N TYR A 486 2.09 -12.99 -11.13
CA TYR A 486 3.14 -13.96 -11.42
C TYR A 486 4.38 -13.72 -10.55
N HIS A 487 4.78 -12.47 -10.34
CA HIS A 487 5.81 -12.08 -9.39
C HIS A 487 5.38 -10.87 -8.56
N THR A 488 5.82 -10.77 -7.29
CA THR A 488 5.74 -9.54 -6.50
C THR A 488 7.12 -9.21 -5.90
N PHE A 489 7.44 -7.92 -5.79
CA PHE A 489 8.80 -7.44 -5.51
C PHE A 489 8.92 -6.71 -4.16
N ALA A 490 10.10 -6.76 -3.56
CA ALA A 490 10.49 -5.91 -2.44
C ALA A 490 12.01 -5.69 -2.39
N HIS A 491 12.44 -4.49 -2.77
CA HIS A 491 13.85 -4.12 -2.82
C HIS A 491 14.37 -3.84 -1.40
N ILE A 492 15.42 -4.55 -0.99
CA ILE A 492 16.01 -4.46 0.36
C ILE A 492 17.42 -3.84 0.37
N ALA A 493 18.05 -3.76 -0.80
CA ALA A 493 19.15 -2.86 -1.14
C ALA A 493 19.11 -2.58 -2.65
N PRO A 494 19.80 -1.52 -3.15
CA PRO A 494 19.88 -1.27 -4.60
C PRO A 494 20.45 -2.45 -5.41
N ASN A 495 21.25 -3.32 -4.80
CA ASN A 495 21.79 -4.54 -5.44
C ASN A 495 21.21 -5.84 -4.86
N LEU A 496 20.04 -5.81 -4.21
CA LEU A 496 19.42 -6.99 -3.60
C LEU A 496 17.88 -6.82 -3.46
N THR A 497 17.12 -7.68 -4.12
CA THR A 497 15.65 -7.73 -4.04
C THR A 497 15.14 -9.06 -3.52
N MET A 498 14.01 -9.02 -2.81
CA MET A 498 13.16 -10.16 -2.50
C MET A 498 12.09 -10.28 -3.57
N ILE A 499 11.85 -11.51 -4.05
CA ILE A 499 10.82 -11.81 -5.05
C ILE A 499 9.94 -12.93 -4.51
N LEU A 500 8.63 -12.75 -4.56
CA LEU A 500 7.66 -13.83 -4.42
C LEU A 500 7.21 -14.24 -5.83
N ARG A 501 7.56 -15.46 -6.27
CA ARG A 501 7.11 -16.02 -7.55
C ARG A 501 5.95 -16.99 -7.35
N SER A 502 4.93 -16.89 -8.19
CA SER A 502 3.76 -17.76 -8.19
C SER A 502 4.11 -19.21 -8.58
N PHE A 503 3.41 -20.19 -8.01
CA PHE A 503 3.46 -21.59 -8.43
C PHE A 503 2.72 -21.86 -9.75
N LEU A 504 2.00 -20.88 -10.31
CA LEU A 504 1.51 -20.96 -11.69
C LEU A 504 2.66 -21.01 -12.70
N LEU A 505 3.80 -20.40 -12.38
CA LEU A 505 5.03 -20.53 -13.17
C LEU A 505 5.87 -21.71 -12.66
N ARG A 506 6.38 -22.52 -13.60
CA ARG A 506 7.32 -23.60 -13.29
C ARG A 506 8.60 -23.03 -12.68
N SER A 507 9.20 -23.78 -11.74
CA SER A 507 10.50 -23.44 -11.15
C SER A 507 11.61 -24.29 -11.80
N PRO A 508 12.77 -23.73 -12.15
CA PRO A 508 13.89 -24.51 -12.67
C PRO A 508 14.29 -25.62 -11.71
N GLY A 509 14.23 -26.87 -12.16
CA GLY A 509 14.49 -28.07 -11.36
C GLY A 509 13.30 -28.64 -10.57
N ASP A 510 12.08 -28.12 -10.74
CA ASP A 510 10.86 -28.82 -10.27
C ASP A 510 10.61 -30.08 -11.11
N SER A 511 11.19 -31.22 -10.72
CA SER A 511 10.62 -32.53 -11.09
C SER A 511 9.37 -32.79 -10.23
N ALA A 512 8.29 -32.09 -10.58
CA ALA A 512 6.95 -32.45 -10.12
C ALA A 512 6.58 -33.84 -10.64
N SER A 513 5.82 -34.62 -9.86
CA SER A 513 5.14 -35.79 -10.42
C SER A 513 4.08 -35.33 -11.41
N GLU A 514 3.74 -36.17 -12.40
CA GLU A 514 2.80 -35.84 -13.47
C GLU A 514 1.48 -35.28 -12.93
N ASP A 515 0.86 -35.91 -11.91
CA ASP A 515 -0.30 -35.38 -11.15
C ASP A 515 -0.19 -33.87 -10.82
N ILE A 516 0.99 -33.43 -10.40
CA ILE A 516 1.22 -32.07 -9.88
C ILE A 516 1.54 -31.12 -11.03
N ALA A 517 2.28 -31.58 -12.04
CA ALA A 517 2.54 -30.80 -13.24
C ALA A 517 1.24 -30.54 -14.03
N GLU A 518 0.36 -31.53 -14.11
CA GLU A 518 -0.97 -31.43 -14.71
C GLU A 518 -1.86 -30.49 -13.90
N ILE A 519 -2.03 -30.69 -12.59
CA ILE A 519 -2.85 -29.80 -11.73
C ILE A 519 -2.38 -28.34 -11.79
N LEU A 520 -1.06 -28.09 -11.80
CA LEU A 520 -0.54 -26.74 -11.95
C LEU A 520 -0.81 -26.16 -13.34
N LYS A 521 -0.72 -26.97 -14.40
CA LYS A 521 -1.09 -26.54 -15.75
C LYS A 521 -2.58 -26.21 -15.85
N THR A 522 -3.48 -27.07 -15.35
CA THR A 522 -4.93 -26.80 -15.33
C THR A 522 -5.26 -25.52 -14.56
N LEU A 523 -4.52 -25.22 -13.49
CA LEU A 523 -4.67 -23.95 -12.75
C LEU A 523 -4.11 -22.75 -13.55
N GLN A 524 -3.01 -22.90 -14.28
CA GLN A 524 -2.46 -21.87 -15.16
C GLN A 524 -3.42 -21.59 -16.32
N ASP A 525 -3.81 -22.63 -17.07
CA ASP A 525 -4.79 -22.60 -18.16
C ASP A 525 -6.12 -21.95 -17.68
N PHE A 526 -6.60 -22.28 -16.48
CA PHE A 526 -7.80 -21.65 -15.89
C PHE A 526 -7.63 -20.16 -15.59
N ASN A 527 -6.54 -19.72 -14.94
CA ASN A 527 -6.33 -18.29 -14.66
C ASN A 527 -6.16 -17.50 -15.97
N ILE A 528 -5.49 -18.06 -16.96
CA ILE A 528 -5.38 -17.50 -18.32
C ILE A 528 -6.77 -17.33 -18.95
N SER A 529 -7.63 -18.35 -18.88
CA SER A 529 -9.00 -18.29 -19.43
C SER A 529 -9.96 -17.31 -18.74
N MET A 530 -9.58 -16.74 -17.59
CA MET A 530 -10.36 -15.75 -16.86
C MET A 530 -10.04 -14.29 -17.25
N HIS A 531 -9.03 -14.07 -18.10
CA HIS A 531 -8.68 -12.75 -18.64
C HIS A 531 -9.48 -12.43 -19.91
N ASP A 532 -9.70 -11.14 -20.19
CA ASP A 532 -10.36 -10.67 -21.41
C ASP A 532 -9.54 -10.98 -22.68
N PHE A 533 -8.21 -11.11 -22.52
CA PHE A 533 -7.23 -11.45 -23.58
C PHE A 533 -6.32 -12.61 -23.12
N PRO A 534 -6.78 -13.88 -23.14
CA PRO A 534 -6.03 -15.03 -22.63
C PRO A 534 -4.66 -15.21 -23.30
N GLU A 535 -4.54 -14.93 -24.60
CA GLU A 535 -3.28 -15.01 -25.35
C GLU A 535 -2.22 -13.98 -24.92
N ARG A 536 -2.65 -12.92 -24.22
CA ARG A 536 -1.78 -11.89 -23.61
C ARG A 536 -1.56 -12.11 -22.11
N ALA A 537 -2.23 -13.10 -21.50
CA ALA A 537 -2.16 -13.38 -20.06
C ALA A 537 -0.89 -14.15 -19.65
N THR A 538 0.29 -13.69 -20.11
CA THR A 538 1.60 -14.32 -19.88
C THR A 538 2.46 -13.53 -18.89
N SER A 539 3.66 -14.04 -18.54
CA SER A 539 4.58 -13.38 -17.60
C SER A 539 5.79 -12.79 -18.33
N PHE A 540 6.06 -11.50 -18.09
CA PHE A 540 7.21 -10.78 -18.65
C PHE A 540 8.56 -11.25 -18.07
N LEU A 541 8.50 -12.09 -17.02
CA LEU A 541 9.62 -12.62 -16.26
C LEU A 541 9.50 -14.15 -16.07
N GLU A 542 8.81 -14.86 -16.98
CA GLU A 542 8.74 -16.33 -16.92
C GLU A 542 10.15 -16.96 -16.91
N ASP A 543 11.06 -16.40 -17.69
CA ASP A 543 12.47 -16.82 -17.85
C ASP A 543 13.38 -16.46 -16.66
N LEU A 544 12.89 -15.67 -15.69
CA LEU A 544 13.66 -15.21 -14.53
C LEU A 544 14.25 -16.41 -13.75
N PRO A 545 15.60 -16.50 -13.58
CA PRO A 545 16.27 -17.73 -13.15
C PRO A 545 16.26 -17.93 -11.63
N VAL A 546 15.05 -17.97 -11.04
CA VAL A 546 14.81 -18.16 -9.60
C VAL A 546 14.24 -19.53 -9.30
N ALA A 547 14.76 -20.20 -8.27
CA ALA A 547 14.28 -21.50 -7.81
C ALA A 547 13.89 -21.52 -6.33
N LYS A 548 13.02 -22.45 -5.95
CA LYS A 548 12.55 -22.65 -4.57
C LYS A 548 13.72 -22.94 -3.62
N ALA A 549 13.63 -22.43 -2.39
CA ALA A 549 14.62 -22.71 -1.35
C ALA A 549 14.66 -24.20 -0.98
N GLN A 550 15.87 -24.77 -0.93
CA GLN A 550 16.11 -26.10 -0.35
C GLN A 550 15.75 -26.08 1.14
N ASN A 551 15.48 -27.25 1.75
CA ASN A 551 15.04 -27.32 3.14
C ASN A 551 15.62 -28.53 3.88
N SER A 552 15.69 -28.44 5.22
CA SER A 552 16.34 -29.45 6.06
C SER A 552 15.46 -30.64 6.45
N TYR A 553 14.33 -30.87 5.78
CA TYR A 553 13.36 -31.91 6.16
C TYR A 553 12.89 -32.79 5.00
N SER A 554 13.27 -32.47 3.75
CA SER A 554 13.00 -33.27 2.55
C SER A 554 14.26 -33.44 1.70
N THR A 555 14.21 -34.41 0.79
CA THR A 555 15.26 -34.72 -0.17
C THR A 555 14.65 -35.25 -1.46
N MET A 556 15.42 -35.24 -2.55
CA MET A 556 15.00 -35.84 -3.82
C MET A 556 15.31 -37.33 -3.82
N LYS A 557 14.30 -38.17 -4.05
CA LYS A 557 14.45 -39.60 -4.34
C LYS A 557 13.68 -39.92 -5.62
N ASN A 558 14.36 -40.49 -6.62
CA ASN A 558 13.79 -40.89 -7.91
C ASN A 558 12.92 -39.78 -8.53
N GLY A 559 13.48 -38.56 -8.63
CA GLY A 559 12.78 -37.38 -9.15
C GLY A 559 11.66 -36.81 -8.26
N ARG A 560 11.35 -37.41 -7.09
CA ARG A 560 10.24 -36.98 -6.22
C ARG A 560 10.78 -36.41 -4.90
N VAL A 561 10.26 -35.25 -4.47
CA VAL A 561 10.49 -34.69 -3.12
C VAL A 561 9.87 -35.64 -2.08
N ALA A 562 10.70 -36.25 -1.24
CA ALA A 562 10.30 -37.11 -0.13
C ALA A 562 10.78 -36.53 1.21
N LEU A 563 10.03 -36.75 2.29
CA LEU A 563 10.50 -36.40 3.64
C LEU A 563 11.75 -37.23 3.99
N LEU A 564 12.73 -36.61 4.65
CA LEU A 564 13.96 -37.28 5.09
C LEU A 564 13.70 -38.42 6.09
N ARG A 565 12.57 -38.37 6.80
CA ARG A 565 12.08 -39.43 7.70
C ARG A 565 10.57 -39.58 7.51
N PRO A 566 10.04 -40.77 7.20
CA PRO A 566 8.60 -41.02 7.17
C PRO A 566 7.92 -40.58 8.48
N GLY A 567 6.74 -39.97 8.40
CA GLY A 567 5.97 -39.52 9.56
C GLY A 567 6.55 -38.33 10.34
N SER A 568 7.67 -37.71 9.91
CA SER A 568 8.28 -36.62 10.66
C SER A 568 7.40 -35.36 10.71
N VAL A 569 7.00 -34.95 11.91
CA VAL A 569 6.26 -33.69 12.12
C VAL A 569 7.19 -32.49 11.89
N LEU A 570 6.77 -31.65 10.95
CA LEU A 570 7.36 -30.36 10.54
C LEU A 570 7.44 -29.38 11.72
N LYS A 571 8.51 -28.56 11.80
CA LYS A 571 8.85 -27.78 12.99
C LYS A 571 9.14 -26.29 12.69
N PRO A 572 8.88 -25.37 13.63
CA PRO A 572 9.24 -23.94 13.46
C PRO A 572 10.74 -23.68 13.24
N GLN A 573 11.59 -24.60 13.70
CA GLN A 573 13.05 -24.58 13.53
C GLN A 573 13.56 -25.30 12.27
N ASP A 574 12.70 -25.81 11.39
CA ASP A 574 13.10 -26.33 10.08
C ASP A 574 13.87 -25.24 9.32
N LYS A 575 15.02 -25.58 8.72
CA LYS A 575 15.86 -24.62 8.00
C LYS A 575 15.48 -24.62 6.52
N PHE A 576 15.47 -23.42 5.93
CA PHE A 576 15.33 -23.15 4.51
C PHE A 576 16.60 -22.45 4.02
N HIS A 577 17.18 -22.97 2.95
CA HIS A 577 18.44 -22.53 2.36
C HIS A 577 18.15 -21.85 1.03
N PHE A 578 18.19 -20.52 1.04
CA PHE A 578 17.91 -19.65 -0.09
C PHE A 578 19.20 -19.33 -0.82
N ARG A 579 19.26 -19.59 -2.12
CA ARG A 579 20.30 -19.03 -2.99
C ARG A 579 19.97 -17.57 -3.27
N ILE A 580 20.97 -16.70 -3.29
CA ILE A 580 20.88 -15.39 -3.94
C ILE A 580 21.19 -15.62 -5.42
N PHE A 581 20.21 -15.41 -6.28
CA PHE A 581 20.32 -15.65 -7.71
C PHE A 581 20.94 -14.41 -8.39
N PRO A 582 22.07 -14.56 -9.10
CA PRO A 582 22.57 -13.51 -9.98
C PRO A 582 21.65 -13.45 -11.21
N ILE A 583 21.11 -12.28 -11.52
CA ILE A 583 20.22 -12.05 -12.68
C ILE A 583 20.89 -11.14 -13.72
N SER A 584 20.44 -11.19 -14.97
CA SER A 584 21.01 -10.40 -16.06
C SER A 584 20.63 -8.91 -15.97
N THR A 585 21.36 -8.06 -16.69
CA THR A 585 20.99 -6.64 -16.87
C THR A 585 19.61 -6.49 -17.53
N ASP A 586 19.24 -7.40 -18.44
CA ASP A 586 17.89 -7.49 -18.99
C ASP A 586 16.83 -7.73 -17.91
N HIS A 587 17.02 -8.72 -17.02
CA HIS A 587 16.09 -8.97 -15.91
C HIS A 587 16.01 -7.81 -14.93
N VAL A 588 17.11 -7.10 -14.66
CA VAL A 588 17.09 -5.86 -13.86
C VAL A 588 16.30 -4.75 -14.56
N ASN A 589 16.50 -4.57 -15.87
CA ASN A 589 15.76 -3.60 -16.67
C ASN A 589 14.26 -3.91 -16.69
N LYS A 590 13.86 -5.15 -16.98
CA LYS A 590 12.46 -5.60 -16.95
C LYS A 590 11.80 -5.32 -15.60
N ILE A 591 12.45 -5.67 -14.49
CA ILE A 591 11.98 -5.35 -13.13
C ILE A 591 11.84 -3.84 -12.93
N ASN A 592 12.83 -3.05 -13.33
CA ASN A 592 12.79 -1.59 -13.24
C ASN A 592 11.68 -0.97 -14.14
N MET A 593 11.39 -1.54 -15.31
CA MET A 593 10.29 -1.11 -16.19
C MET A 593 8.93 -1.31 -15.54
N ILE A 594 8.68 -2.48 -14.92
CA ILE A 594 7.44 -2.78 -14.19
C ILE A 594 7.25 -1.80 -13.02
N LEU A 595 8.34 -1.49 -12.29
CA LEU A 595 8.30 -0.48 -11.24
C LEU A 595 7.97 0.92 -11.78
N LEU A 596 8.49 1.29 -12.95
CA LEU A 596 8.25 2.60 -13.57
C LEU A 596 6.85 2.74 -14.16
N ASP A 597 6.24 1.68 -14.68
CA ASP A 597 4.86 1.74 -15.20
C ASP A 597 3.85 1.94 -14.07
N GLU A 598 3.97 1.14 -13.01
CA GLU A 598 3.07 1.17 -11.85
C GLU A 598 3.29 2.38 -10.93
N ALA A 599 4.42 3.11 -11.04
CA ALA A 599 4.76 4.24 -10.17
C ALA A 599 4.18 5.60 -10.56
N TRP A 600 3.33 5.66 -11.59
CA TRP A 600 2.63 6.89 -12.01
C TRP A 600 1.85 7.63 -10.90
N PRO A 601 1.32 6.99 -9.82
CA PRO A 601 0.69 7.72 -8.71
C PRO A 601 1.69 8.30 -7.70
N THR A 602 3.01 8.21 -7.94
CA THR A 602 4.04 8.53 -6.95
C THR A 602 4.89 9.75 -7.31
N SER A 603 5.31 10.47 -6.27
CA SER A 603 6.07 11.72 -6.39
C SER A 603 7.59 11.53 -6.34
N LEU A 604 8.08 10.30 -6.12
CA LEU A 604 9.49 10.06 -5.76
C LEU A 604 10.00 8.67 -6.15
N ILE A 605 11.05 8.64 -6.97
CA ILE A 605 11.87 7.46 -7.26
C ILE A 605 13.17 7.57 -6.48
N LEU A 606 13.51 6.61 -5.61
CA LEU A 606 14.82 6.54 -4.96
C LEU A 606 15.82 5.70 -5.75
N PHE A 607 17.09 6.12 -5.70
CA PHE A 607 18.21 5.49 -6.36
C PHE A 607 19.53 5.71 -5.59
N LYS A 608 20.58 5.00 -5.98
CA LYS A 608 21.94 5.04 -5.41
C LYS A 608 22.92 5.72 -6.37
N THR A 609 22.85 5.45 -7.69
CA THR A 609 23.76 6.03 -8.70
C THR A 609 23.00 6.73 -9.82
N GLU A 610 23.47 7.92 -10.22
CA GLU A 610 22.83 8.72 -11.29
C GLU A 610 22.92 8.02 -12.65
N ARG A 611 24.02 7.29 -12.91
CA ARG A 611 24.19 6.45 -14.11
C ARG A 611 23.10 5.37 -14.20
N SER A 612 22.92 4.56 -13.17
CA SER A 612 21.98 3.43 -13.22
C SER A 612 20.52 3.91 -13.20
N ALA A 613 20.23 4.99 -12.46
CA ALA A 613 18.94 5.67 -12.53
C ALA A 613 18.62 6.21 -13.94
N ARG A 614 19.60 6.83 -14.62
CA ARG A 614 19.45 7.29 -15.99
C ARG A 614 19.21 6.11 -16.94
N ASN A 615 20.07 5.09 -16.89
CA ASN A 615 19.95 3.91 -17.74
C ASN A 615 18.59 3.20 -17.56
N ALA A 616 18.10 3.03 -16.33
CA ALA A 616 16.79 2.42 -16.06
C ALA A 616 15.62 3.23 -16.65
N LEU A 617 15.68 4.57 -16.56
CA LEU A 617 14.70 5.46 -17.17
C LEU A 617 14.80 5.46 -18.70
N GLU A 618 16.01 5.54 -19.27
CA GLU A 618 16.23 5.54 -20.72
C GLU A 618 15.74 4.22 -21.35
N ASN A 619 16.04 3.07 -20.72
CA ASN A 619 15.53 1.77 -21.17
C ASN A 619 14.00 1.70 -21.14
N TYR A 620 13.35 2.22 -20.10
CA TYR A 620 11.88 2.26 -20.02
C TYR A 620 11.26 3.26 -21.01
N LEU A 621 11.81 4.48 -21.16
CA LEU A 621 11.25 5.49 -22.05
C LEU A 621 11.43 5.14 -23.54
N ASN A 622 12.57 4.52 -23.90
CA ASN A 622 12.85 4.07 -25.26
C ASN A 622 12.18 2.74 -25.64
N LEU A 623 11.63 1.98 -24.67
CA LEU A 623 10.85 0.77 -24.95
C LEU A 623 9.64 1.08 -25.84
N ASP A 624 9.55 0.45 -27.01
CA ASP A 624 8.37 0.53 -27.87
C ASP A 624 7.18 -0.15 -27.15
N PRO A 625 6.05 0.55 -26.90
CA PRO A 625 4.86 -0.05 -26.29
C PRO A 625 4.34 -1.28 -27.06
N LEU A 626 4.52 -1.33 -28.38
CA LEU A 626 4.10 -2.47 -29.22
C LEU A 626 4.99 -3.70 -29.06
N SER A 627 6.24 -3.52 -28.61
CA SER A 627 7.21 -4.61 -28.45
C SER A 627 6.94 -5.54 -27.26
N THR A 628 5.95 -5.22 -26.40
CA THR A 628 5.60 -6.05 -25.24
C THR A 628 4.15 -6.50 -25.27
N SER A 629 3.91 -7.81 -25.18
CA SER A 629 2.58 -8.41 -24.97
C SER A 629 1.91 -8.02 -23.64
N HIS A 630 2.67 -7.38 -22.74
CA HIS A 630 2.29 -7.12 -21.34
C HIS A 630 1.68 -5.73 -21.09
N GLY A 631 1.42 -4.95 -22.14
CA GLY A 631 0.66 -3.70 -22.04
C GLY A 631 1.36 -2.58 -21.25
N LEU A 632 2.70 -2.54 -21.27
CA LEU A 632 3.44 -1.44 -20.67
C LEU A 632 3.21 -0.14 -21.45
N LYS A 633 3.24 0.99 -20.74
CA LYS A 633 3.20 2.36 -21.26
C LYS A 633 1.88 2.72 -21.97
N LEU A 634 0.80 2.08 -21.54
CA LEU A 634 -0.58 2.40 -21.88
C LEU A 634 -1.10 3.62 -21.09
N ILE A 635 -2.03 4.37 -21.66
CA ILE A 635 -2.76 5.46 -21.00
C ILE A 635 -4.25 5.16 -21.07
N PHE A 636 -4.87 4.88 -19.92
CA PHE A 636 -6.27 4.48 -19.82
C PHE A 636 -7.22 5.69 -19.79
N PRO A 637 -8.48 5.56 -20.27
CA PRO A 637 -9.50 6.58 -20.15
C PRO A 637 -9.64 7.12 -18.72
N GLY A 638 -9.66 8.45 -18.57
CA GLY A 638 -9.72 9.14 -17.28
C GLY A 638 -8.39 9.22 -16.51
N THR A 639 -7.29 8.71 -17.06
CA THR A 639 -5.93 8.83 -16.47
C THR A 639 -4.97 9.67 -17.32
N GLU A 640 -5.45 10.24 -18.43
CA GLU A 640 -4.64 10.82 -19.50
C GLU A 640 -3.71 11.92 -19.00
N THR A 641 -4.28 12.94 -18.35
CA THR A 641 -3.52 14.09 -17.82
C THR A 641 -2.49 13.68 -16.79
N LEU A 642 -2.75 12.63 -16.00
CA LEU A 642 -1.87 12.14 -14.95
C LEU A 642 -0.73 11.26 -15.50
N ARG A 643 -1.03 10.27 -16.35
CA ARG A 643 0.01 9.43 -16.98
C ARG A 643 0.86 10.23 -17.98
N GLU A 644 0.28 11.16 -18.75
CA GLU A 644 1.08 12.05 -19.59
C GLU A 644 2.00 12.97 -18.78
N ALA A 645 1.50 13.61 -17.72
CA ALA A 645 2.34 14.44 -16.85
C ALA A 645 3.48 13.63 -16.22
N TYR A 646 3.19 12.39 -15.80
CA TYR A 646 4.20 11.45 -15.32
C TYR A 646 5.27 11.15 -16.37
N PHE A 647 4.90 10.81 -17.62
CA PHE A 647 5.87 10.59 -18.70
C PHE A 647 6.73 11.83 -19.00
N ARG A 648 6.11 13.02 -19.07
CA ARG A 648 6.83 14.31 -19.25
C ARG A 648 7.81 14.57 -18.09
N ASN A 649 7.45 14.18 -16.87
CA ASN A 649 8.31 14.30 -15.70
C ASN A 649 9.46 13.29 -15.70
N LEU A 650 9.26 12.05 -16.20
CA LEU A 650 10.34 11.09 -16.42
C LEU A 650 11.34 11.56 -17.51
N GLN A 651 10.86 12.12 -18.62
CA GLN A 651 11.73 12.72 -19.65
C GLN A 651 12.57 13.86 -19.08
N THR A 652 11.97 14.70 -18.23
CA THR A 652 12.66 15.80 -17.56
C THR A 652 13.70 15.27 -16.56
N ALA A 653 13.40 14.17 -15.87
CA ALA A 653 14.35 13.49 -14.98
C ALA A 653 15.56 12.92 -15.73
N VAL A 654 15.34 12.29 -16.90
CA VAL A 654 16.43 11.82 -17.77
C VAL A 654 17.33 12.97 -18.20
N LYS A 655 16.77 14.12 -18.61
CA LYS A 655 17.55 15.32 -18.96
C LYS A 655 18.39 15.83 -17.79
N LEU A 656 17.83 15.88 -16.57
CA LEU A 656 18.56 16.26 -15.35
C LEU A 656 19.70 15.28 -14.98
N LEU A 657 19.62 14.03 -15.42
CA LEU A 657 20.65 13.01 -15.24
C LEU A 657 21.66 12.94 -16.39
N GLY A 658 21.60 13.84 -17.38
CA GLY A 658 22.49 13.85 -18.53
C GLY A 658 22.16 12.77 -19.56
N GLY A 659 20.87 12.57 -19.85
CA GLY A 659 20.34 11.71 -20.91
C GLY A 659 19.38 12.46 -21.83
N ASN A 660 18.89 11.79 -22.88
CA ASN A 660 18.06 12.42 -23.92
C ASN A 660 16.81 11.62 -24.35
N ALA A 661 16.49 10.50 -23.68
CA ALA A 661 15.34 9.65 -24.04
C ALA A 661 13.99 10.41 -24.09
N VAL A 662 13.14 9.97 -25.01
CA VAL A 662 11.80 10.51 -25.27
C VAL A 662 10.78 9.45 -24.90
N ALA A 663 9.67 9.83 -24.26
CA ALA A 663 8.63 8.88 -23.88
C ALA A 663 7.76 8.54 -25.10
N ALA A 664 7.94 7.36 -25.68
CA ALA A 664 6.91 6.72 -26.49
C ALA A 664 5.86 6.09 -25.57
N TYR A 665 4.58 6.43 -25.74
CA TYR A 665 3.45 5.84 -25.00
C TYR A 665 2.24 5.71 -25.92
N ARG A 666 1.30 4.83 -25.59
CA ARG A 666 0.07 4.63 -26.36
C ARG A 666 -1.15 4.88 -25.48
N PHE A 667 -2.15 5.58 -26.01
CA PHE A 667 -3.48 5.58 -25.41
C PHE A 667 -4.07 4.19 -25.55
N ASP A 668 -4.49 3.59 -24.44
CA ASP A 668 -5.31 2.39 -24.51
C ASP A 668 -6.62 2.77 -25.22
N ASP A 669 -6.80 2.13 -26.36
CA ASP A 669 -7.91 2.35 -27.26
C ASP A 669 -8.97 1.25 -27.15
N GLY A 670 -8.74 0.21 -26.34
CA GLY A 670 -9.48 -1.05 -26.39
C GLY A 670 -9.21 -1.85 -27.67
N THR A 671 -8.43 -1.30 -28.60
CA THR A 671 -8.26 -1.75 -29.98
C THR A 671 -6.77 -1.83 -30.33
N LEU A 672 -5.98 -2.42 -29.42
CA LEU A 672 -4.51 -2.46 -29.41
C LEU A 672 -3.96 -3.43 -30.49
N GLU A 673 -4.34 -3.16 -31.74
CA GLU A 673 -4.07 -3.78 -33.06
C GLU A 673 -4.14 -5.31 -33.20
N GLY A 674 -4.35 -6.04 -32.10
CA GLY A 674 -4.67 -7.48 -32.11
C GLY A 674 -6.12 -7.80 -32.51
N VAL A 675 -7.01 -6.79 -32.54
CA VAL A 675 -8.37 -6.94 -33.10
C VAL A 675 -8.33 -7.20 -34.61
N LEU A 676 -7.25 -6.80 -35.30
CA LEU A 676 -7.09 -6.89 -36.76
C LEU A 676 -7.07 -8.32 -37.35
N THR A 677 -7.19 -9.38 -36.54
CA THR A 677 -7.34 -10.77 -37.02
C THR A 677 -8.51 -11.56 -36.42
N ARG A 678 -9.38 -10.93 -35.59
CA ARG A 678 -10.69 -11.49 -35.24
C ARG A 678 -11.83 -10.54 -35.59
N ASP A 679 -11.95 -10.29 -36.89
CA ASP A 679 -13.19 -9.87 -37.56
C ASP A 679 -14.23 -11.04 -37.59
N ALA A 680 -14.37 -11.70 -36.45
CA ALA A 680 -15.25 -12.83 -36.19
C ALA A 680 -16.25 -12.41 -35.11
N ASP A 681 -17.32 -11.77 -35.58
CA ASP A 681 -18.48 -11.43 -34.77
C ASP A 681 -19.06 -12.74 -34.20
N GLN A 682 -18.90 -12.99 -32.90
CA GLN A 682 -19.27 -14.29 -32.30
C GLN A 682 -20.75 -14.62 -32.47
N LEU A 683 -21.61 -13.63 -32.73
CA LEU A 683 -23.02 -13.87 -33.04
C LEU A 683 -23.25 -14.33 -34.49
N ILE A 684 -22.36 -14.01 -35.43
CA ILE A 684 -22.34 -14.63 -36.78
C ILE A 684 -21.94 -16.10 -36.64
N ASP A 685 -20.85 -16.38 -35.92
CA ASP A 685 -20.37 -17.75 -35.70
C ASP A 685 -21.47 -18.59 -35.02
N LEU A 686 -22.07 -18.09 -33.93
CA LEU A 686 -23.09 -18.81 -33.17
C LEU A 686 -24.42 -18.97 -33.93
N ILE A 687 -24.81 -18.03 -34.81
CA ILE A 687 -25.98 -18.21 -35.69
C ILE A 687 -25.68 -19.21 -36.81
N SER A 688 -24.48 -19.20 -37.40
CA SER A 688 -24.11 -20.17 -38.44
C SER A 688 -24.03 -21.61 -37.94
N GLN A 689 -23.85 -21.82 -36.63
CA GLN A 689 -23.84 -23.11 -35.96
C GLN A 689 -25.24 -23.57 -35.48
N ASN A 690 -26.32 -22.86 -35.81
CA ASN A 690 -27.67 -23.18 -35.35
C ASN A 690 -28.71 -23.02 -36.47
N ASP A 691 -29.08 -24.14 -37.10
CA ASP A 691 -29.99 -24.16 -38.26
C ASP A 691 -31.31 -23.39 -38.03
N ASP A 692 -31.95 -23.60 -36.88
CA ASP A 692 -33.22 -22.95 -36.50
C ASP A 692 -33.09 -21.41 -36.51
N THR A 693 -31.96 -20.88 -36.03
CA THR A 693 -31.68 -19.44 -35.96
C THR A 693 -31.15 -18.90 -37.29
N LEU A 694 -30.39 -19.70 -38.04
CA LEU A 694 -29.92 -19.36 -39.39
C LEU A 694 -31.09 -19.22 -40.37
N GLN A 695 -32.01 -20.18 -40.37
CA GLN A 695 -33.25 -20.13 -41.15
C GLN A 695 -34.16 -18.97 -40.70
N ALA A 696 -34.20 -18.67 -39.39
CA ALA A 696 -34.90 -17.48 -38.89
C ALA A 696 -34.31 -16.17 -39.44
N TYR A 697 -32.99 -16.06 -39.57
CA TYR A 697 -32.34 -14.91 -40.21
C TYR A 697 -32.67 -14.84 -41.71
N TYR A 698 -32.48 -15.91 -42.48
CA TYR A 698 -32.77 -15.90 -43.93
C TYR A 698 -34.24 -15.52 -44.23
N LYS A 699 -35.19 -16.02 -43.43
CA LYS A 699 -36.62 -15.70 -43.52
C LYS A 699 -36.99 -14.27 -43.05
N LEU A 700 -36.08 -13.54 -42.40
CA LEU A 700 -36.23 -12.13 -42.05
C LEU A 700 -35.51 -11.20 -43.02
N SER A 701 -34.34 -11.59 -43.52
CA SER A 701 -33.48 -10.78 -44.38
C SER A 701 -33.80 -10.92 -45.87
N ASN A 702 -34.38 -12.05 -46.29
CA ASN A 702 -34.51 -12.48 -47.69
C ASN A 702 -33.13 -12.49 -48.40
N LYS A 703 -32.11 -13.01 -47.71
CA LYS A 703 -30.74 -13.24 -48.19
C LYS A 703 -30.36 -14.70 -47.98
N ASP A 704 -29.55 -15.25 -48.88
CA ASP A 704 -29.10 -16.65 -48.84
C ASP A 704 -27.79 -16.84 -48.03
N ALA A 705 -27.25 -15.78 -47.43
CA ALA A 705 -26.04 -15.77 -46.63
C ALA A 705 -26.11 -14.73 -45.49
N LEU A 706 -25.34 -14.94 -44.42
CA LEU A 706 -25.23 -13.99 -43.30
C LEU A 706 -24.50 -12.71 -43.75
N ASP A 707 -25.22 -11.59 -43.83
CA ASP A 707 -24.63 -10.30 -44.18
C ASP A 707 -24.06 -9.59 -42.95
N ARG A 708 -22.73 -9.48 -42.91
CA ARG A 708 -21.94 -8.79 -41.87
C ARG A 708 -22.44 -7.37 -41.58
N GLU A 709 -22.99 -6.66 -42.57
CA GLU A 709 -23.48 -5.29 -42.39
C GLU A 709 -24.72 -5.24 -41.48
N ASP A 710 -25.60 -6.25 -41.50
CA ASP A 710 -26.74 -6.32 -40.58
C ASP A 710 -26.26 -6.49 -39.12
N PHE A 711 -25.21 -7.28 -38.91
CA PHE A 711 -24.59 -7.48 -37.60
C PHE A 711 -23.85 -6.23 -37.13
N ARG A 712 -23.09 -5.57 -38.01
CA ARG A 712 -22.43 -4.29 -37.74
C ARG A 712 -23.44 -3.21 -37.35
N GLN A 713 -24.54 -3.09 -38.09
CA GLN A 713 -25.58 -2.10 -37.80
C GLN A 713 -26.32 -2.40 -36.49
N SER A 714 -26.61 -3.67 -36.19
CA SER A 714 -27.18 -4.07 -34.88
C SER A 714 -26.28 -3.72 -33.68
N ARG A 715 -24.95 -3.72 -33.88
CA ARG A 715 -23.94 -3.38 -32.87
C ARG A 715 -23.97 -1.87 -32.59
N GLU A 716 -24.05 -1.03 -33.61
CA GLU A 716 -24.22 0.41 -33.47
C GLU A 716 -25.60 0.80 -32.89
N MET A 717 -26.66 0.03 -33.16
CA MET A 717 -27.95 0.19 -32.48
C MET A 717 -27.82 -0.04 -30.96
N LEU A 718 -27.19 -1.14 -30.52
CA LEU A 718 -27.02 -1.40 -29.09
C LEU A 718 -26.18 -0.31 -28.40
N LYS A 719 -25.09 0.11 -29.05
CA LYS A 719 -24.23 1.21 -28.62
C LYS A 719 -24.96 2.55 -28.50
N ARG A 720 -25.79 2.92 -29.48
CA ARG A 720 -26.59 4.16 -29.44
C ARG A 720 -27.65 4.12 -28.34
N ARG A 721 -28.28 2.96 -28.12
CA ARG A 721 -29.20 2.74 -27.00
C ARG A 721 -28.53 2.97 -25.64
N ILE A 722 -27.37 2.33 -25.42
CA ILE A 722 -26.61 2.50 -24.16
C ILE A 722 -26.19 3.96 -23.98
N LYS A 723 -25.69 4.64 -25.03
CA LYS A 723 -25.33 6.07 -24.94
C LYS A 723 -26.50 6.98 -24.59
N ILE A 724 -27.73 6.67 -25.02
CA ILE A 724 -28.94 7.42 -24.61
C ILE A 724 -29.26 7.17 -23.14
N ASP A 725 -29.21 5.92 -22.67
CA ASP A 725 -29.38 5.60 -21.25
C ASP A 725 -28.29 6.26 -20.35
N THR A 726 -27.04 6.38 -20.84
CA THR A 726 -25.98 7.12 -20.14
C THR A 726 -26.21 8.64 -20.15
N ASN A 727 -26.49 9.23 -21.32
CA ASN A 727 -26.62 10.69 -21.48
C ASN A 727 -27.90 11.27 -20.83
N THR A 728 -28.91 10.44 -20.59
CA THR A 728 -30.14 10.82 -19.88
C THR A 728 -30.09 10.54 -18.37
N LYS A 729 -28.97 10.01 -17.85
CA LYS A 729 -28.77 9.78 -16.42
C LYS A 729 -28.91 11.07 -15.62
N GLY A 730 -29.63 11.01 -14.49
CA GLY A 730 -29.93 12.17 -13.65
C GLY A 730 -31.06 13.06 -14.19
N ARG A 731 -31.68 12.70 -15.32
CA ARG A 731 -33.00 13.21 -15.72
C ARG A 731 -34.11 12.36 -15.13
N ASP A 732 -35.28 12.98 -15.06
CA ASP A 732 -36.58 12.37 -14.77
C ASP A 732 -36.83 11.07 -15.56
N GLU A 733 -37.60 10.15 -14.98
CA GLU A 733 -37.87 8.82 -15.54
C GLU A 733 -38.76 8.90 -16.79
N ASP A 734 -39.77 9.78 -16.83
CA ASP A 734 -40.57 9.97 -18.04
C ASP A 734 -39.72 10.53 -19.19
N PHE A 735 -38.72 11.38 -18.90
CA PHE A 735 -37.77 11.88 -19.91
C PHE A 735 -36.88 10.75 -20.46
N GLN A 736 -36.35 9.87 -19.60
CA GLN A 736 -35.61 8.70 -20.04
C GLN A 736 -36.47 7.76 -20.88
N ASN A 737 -37.73 7.54 -20.49
CA ASN A 737 -38.65 6.65 -21.20
C ASN A 737 -39.05 7.21 -22.58
N ARG A 738 -39.35 8.51 -22.70
CA ARG A 738 -39.56 9.16 -24.01
C ARG A 738 -38.34 9.00 -24.93
N ALA A 739 -37.13 9.24 -24.43
CA ALA A 739 -35.90 9.07 -25.21
C ALA A 739 -35.64 7.61 -25.67
N ARG A 740 -36.17 6.61 -24.93
CA ARG A 740 -36.16 5.19 -25.33
C ARG A 740 -37.23 4.91 -26.39
N GLU A 741 -38.44 5.46 -26.25
CA GLU A 741 -39.54 5.32 -27.21
C GLU A 741 -39.20 5.94 -28.57
N ASP A 742 -38.66 7.16 -28.59
CA ASP A 742 -38.18 7.83 -29.81
C ASP A 742 -37.13 7.00 -30.56
N LEU A 743 -36.18 6.41 -29.82
CA LEU A 743 -35.15 5.55 -30.38
C LEU A 743 -35.72 4.23 -30.95
N ILE A 744 -36.72 3.65 -30.29
CA ILE A 744 -37.43 2.47 -30.79
C ILE A 744 -38.21 2.82 -32.07
N HIS A 745 -38.83 4.00 -32.14
CA HIS A 745 -39.48 4.51 -33.36
C HIS A 745 -38.50 4.80 -34.51
N GLU A 746 -37.24 5.13 -34.24
CA GLU A 746 -36.19 5.10 -35.26
C GLU A 746 -35.84 3.68 -35.71
N TYR A 747 -35.69 2.74 -34.77
CA TYR A 747 -35.28 1.36 -35.09
C TYR A 747 -36.35 0.57 -35.86
N TRP A 748 -37.63 0.91 -35.73
CA TRP A 748 -38.71 0.35 -36.56
C TRP A 748 -38.63 0.76 -38.05
N LYS A 749 -37.78 1.73 -38.41
CA LYS A 749 -37.54 2.13 -39.81
C LYS A 749 -36.38 1.35 -40.46
N LEU A 750 -35.64 0.55 -39.68
CA LEU A 750 -34.54 -0.28 -40.16
C LEU A 750 -35.04 -1.67 -40.60
N PRO A 751 -34.31 -2.37 -41.49
CA PRO A 751 -34.63 -3.74 -41.89
C PRO A 751 -34.86 -4.69 -40.69
N PRO A 752 -35.86 -5.58 -40.74
CA PRO A 752 -36.33 -6.33 -39.57
C PRO A 752 -35.28 -7.28 -38.99
N GLN A 753 -34.38 -7.82 -39.82
CA GLN A 753 -33.26 -8.65 -39.37
C GLN A 753 -32.28 -7.86 -38.48
N GLN A 754 -32.05 -6.57 -38.74
CA GLN A 754 -31.14 -5.74 -37.95
C GLN A 754 -31.69 -5.50 -36.55
N PHE A 755 -33.00 -5.23 -36.46
CA PHE A 755 -33.71 -5.10 -35.18
C PHE A 755 -33.76 -6.44 -34.41
N TRP A 756 -33.97 -7.57 -35.11
CA TRP A 756 -33.94 -8.90 -34.49
C TRP A 756 -32.55 -9.28 -33.95
N ILE A 757 -31.45 -9.02 -34.69
CA ILE A 757 -30.08 -9.20 -34.16
C ILE A 757 -29.84 -8.25 -32.97
N TYR A 758 -30.29 -7.00 -33.03
CA TYR A 758 -30.20 -6.05 -31.91
C TYR A 758 -30.92 -6.58 -30.66
N LEU A 759 -32.09 -7.19 -30.79
CA LEU A 759 -32.81 -7.81 -29.66
C LEU A 759 -32.04 -9.01 -29.08
N LYS A 760 -31.40 -9.84 -29.91
CA LYS A 760 -30.50 -10.91 -29.43
C LYS A 760 -29.32 -10.33 -28.65
N ARG A 761 -28.60 -9.34 -29.21
CA ARG A 761 -27.51 -8.64 -28.50
C ARG A 761 -27.96 -8.00 -27.19
N HIS A 762 -29.16 -7.41 -27.17
CA HIS A 762 -29.73 -6.85 -25.95
C HIS A 762 -30.05 -7.94 -24.91
N ARG A 763 -30.49 -9.16 -25.30
CA ARG A 763 -30.58 -10.27 -24.35
C ARG A 763 -29.19 -10.69 -23.84
N PHE A 764 -28.21 -10.85 -24.72
CA PHE A 764 -26.85 -11.21 -24.30
C PHE A 764 -26.26 -10.18 -23.34
N LEU A 765 -26.45 -8.88 -23.58
CA LEU A 765 -26.09 -7.80 -22.65
C LEU A 765 -26.77 -7.96 -21.28
N MET A 766 -28.09 -8.19 -21.25
CA MET A 766 -28.85 -8.38 -20.01
C MET A 766 -28.46 -9.67 -19.24
N ASN A 767 -27.63 -10.54 -19.82
CA ASN A 767 -27.11 -11.76 -19.20
C ASN A 767 -25.57 -11.79 -19.12
N GLY A 768 -24.88 -10.68 -19.43
CA GLY A 768 -23.41 -10.57 -19.37
C GLY A 768 -22.63 -11.26 -20.50
N GLY A 769 -23.29 -11.77 -21.54
CA GLY A 769 -22.65 -12.33 -22.73
C GLY A 769 -22.16 -11.27 -23.73
N THR A 770 -22.76 -10.08 -23.74
CA THR A 770 -22.27 -8.91 -24.48
C THR A 770 -21.94 -7.82 -23.47
N ILE A 771 -20.83 -7.11 -23.64
CA ILE A 771 -20.38 -6.02 -22.76
C ILE A 771 -20.08 -4.74 -23.55
N LEU A 772 -20.08 -3.60 -22.85
CA LEU A 772 -19.60 -2.34 -23.41
C LEU A 772 -18.12 -2.15 -23.06
N GLY A 773 -17.29 -1.90 -24.06
CA GLY A 773 -15.86 -1.63 -23.93
C GLY A 773 -15.51 -0.21 -23.54
N LEU A 774 -14.20 0.02 -23.39
CA LEU A 774 -13.60 1.26 -22.91
C LEU A 774 -13.92 2.49 -23.79
N ARG A 775 -14.29 2.31 -25.06
CA ARG A 775 -14.64 3.41 -25.99
C ARG A 775 -16.12 3.45 -26.39
N SER A 776 -16.98 2.81 -25.60
CA SER A 776 -18.38 2.51 -25.99
C SER A 776 -18.47 1.64 -27.26
N ASP A 777 -17.43 0.89 -27.56
CA ASP A 777 -17.48 -0.31 -28.37
C ASP A 777 -18.33 -1.39 -27.67
N VAL A 778 -18.81 -2.35 -28.45
CA VAL A 778 -19.63 -3.47 -27.96
C VAL A 778 -18.83 -4.73 -28.26
N HIS A 779 -18.52 -5.52 -27.24
CA HIS A 779 -17.80 -6.79 -27.39
C HIS A 779 -18.71 -7.94 -26.99
N ASP A 780 -18.56 -9.06 -27.70
CA ASP A 780 -19.23 -10.30 -27.35
C ASP A 780 -18.21 -11.16 -26.58
N TYR A 781 -18.51 -11.46 -25.32
CA TYR A 781 -17.91 -12.56 -24.58
C TYR A 781 -18.47 -13.88 -25.12
N PRO A 782 -17.87 -15.06 -24.80
CA PRO A 782 -18.36 -16.36 -25.25
C PRO A 782 -19.87 -16.53 -25.05
N LEU A 783 -20.62 -16.39 -26.14
CA LEU A 783 -22.07 -16.23 -26.11
C LEU A 783 -22.74 -17.56 -25.73
N PRO A 784 -23.49 -17.66 -24.61
CA PRO A 784 -24.14 -18.91 -24.22
C PRO A 784 -25.16 -19.35 -25.27
N ALA A 785 -24.98 -20.54 -25.85
CA ALA A 785 -25.86 -21.05 -26.91
C ALA A 785 -27.31 -21.21 -26.44
N GLU A 786 -27.52 -21.45 -25.15
CA GLU A 786 -28.82 -21.52 -24.47
C GLU A 786 -29.59 -20.19 -24.53
N LEU A 787 -28.89 -19.07 -24.72
CA LEU A 787 -29.46 -17.73 -24.88
C LEU A 787 -29.59 -17.31 -26.35
N LEU A 788 -29.21 -18.15 -27.32
CA LEU A 788 -29.36 -17.81 -28.74
C LEU A 788 -30.83 -17.69 -29.13
N SER A 789 -31.67 -18.64 -28.70
CA SER A 789 -33.11 -18.62 -28.93
C SER A 789 -33.85 -17.71 -27.93
N GLY A 790 -34.94 -17.08 -28.36
CA GLY A 790 -35.69 -16.14 -27.51
C GLY A 790 -37.04 -15.66 -28.06
N PRO A 791 -37.73 -14.77 -27.32
CA PRO A 791 -39.08 -14.31 -27.68
C PRO A 791 -39.12 -13.52 -29.00
N GLU A 792 -38.03 -12.89 -29.43
CA GLU A 792 -37.90 -12.22 -30.72
C GLU A 792 -37.98 -13.18 -31.91
N ASP A 793 -37.68 -14.47 -31.73
CA ASP A 793 -37.80 -15.48 -32.80
C ASP A 793 -39.25 -15.76 -33.19
N VAL A 794 -40.22 -15.34 -32.38
CA VAL A 794 -41.64 -15.31 -32.74
C VAL A 794 -41.88 -14.38 -33.94
N ILE A 795 -41.06 -13.34 -34.15
CA ILE A 795 -41.14 -12.44 -35.30
C ILE A 795 -40.76 -13.19 -36.58
N ALA A 796 -39.61 -13.88 -36.60
CA ALA A 796 -39.21 -14.73 -37.72
C ALA A 796 -40.22 -15.87 -37.97
N LYS A 797 -40.67 -16.54 -36.91
CA LYS A 797 -41.67 -17.63 -37.02
C LYS A 797 -43.00 -17.10 -37.60
N LYS A 798 -43.42 -15.87 -37.30
CA LYS A 798 -44.63 -15.22 -37.83
C LYS A 798 -44.46 -14.42 -39.14
N SER A 799 -43.25 -14.18 -39.68
CA SER A 799 -43.08 -13.34 -40.88
C SER A 799 -43.86 -13.85 -42.11
N SER A 800 -44.00 -15.18 -42.24
CA SER A 800 -44.83 -15.85 -43.25
C SER A 800 -46.34 -15.62 -43.13
N ALA A 801 -46.80 -14.96 -42.06
CA ALA A 801 -48.18 -14.51 -41.88
C ALA A 801 -48.35 -12.98 -41.99
N TRP A 802 -47.25 -12.21 -42.08
CA TRP A 802 -47.30 -10.75 -42.15
C TRP A 802 -47.33 -10.19 -43.58
N THR A 803 -46.97 -10.99 -44.59
CA THR A 803 -47.02 -10.62 -46.01
C THR A 803 -48.43 -10.55 -46.63
N ARG A 804 -49.50 -10.64 -45.82
CA ARG A 804 -50.89 -10.33 -46.24
C ARG A 804 -51.82 -10.06 -45.04
N LYS A 805 -52.36 -8.83 -44.95
CA LYS A 805 -53.36 -8.32 -43.96
C LYS A 805 -52.96 -8.36 -42.46
N ALA A 806 -52.50 -7.23 -41.90
CA ALA A 806 -52.72 -6.89 -40.46
C ALA A 806 -52.47 -5.42 -40.03
N PHE A 807 -52.18 -4.46 -40.92
CA PHE A 807 -52.12 -3.03 -40.52
C PHE A 807 -53.55 -2.47 -40.33
N GLY A 808 -54.17 -2.79 -39.20
CA GLY A 808 -55.61 -2.60 -38.97
C GLY A 808 -56.06 -2.65 -37.51
N GLY A 809 -55.27 -2.05 -36.60
CA GLY A 809 -55.64 -1.75 -35.22
C GLY A 809 -55.53 -2.89 -34.21
N TYR A 810 -54.98 -2.59 -33.03
CA TYR A 810 -55.69 -2.72 -31.75
C TYR A 810 -55.01 -1.85 -30.68
N ARG A 811 -55.76 -1.41 -29.66
CA ARG A 811 -55.32 -0.43 -28.64
C ARG A 811 -55.59 -0.99 -27.23
N LYS A 812 -54.61 -0.88 -26.31
CA LYS A 812 -54.62 -1.30 -24.89
C LYS A 812 -54.84 -2.81 -24.61
N LYS A 813 -53.88 -3.42 -23.90
CA LYS A 813 -54.04 -3.66 -22.45
C LYS A 813 -52.68 -3.87 -21.74
N ARG A 814 -52.73 -4.13 -20.43
CA ARG A 814 -51.63 -4.04 -19.45
C ARG A 814 -51.14 -5.43 -18.99
N GLU A 815 -50.10 -5.38 -18.14
CA GLU A 815 -49.70 -6.39 -17.16
C GLU A 815 -49.05 -7.69 -17.66
N LEU A 816 -47.75 -7.81 -17.36
CA LEU A 816 -47.22 -8.85 -16.47
C LEU A 816 -45.90 -8.38 -15.85
N SER A 817 -45.64 -8.70 -14.59
CA SER A 817 -44.39 -8.37 -13.88
C SER A 817 -43.97 -9.53 -12.97
N SER A 818 -42.80 -9.38 -12.32
CA SER A 818 -42.15 -10.30 -11.36
C SER A 818 -41.70 -11.68 -11.86
N ALA A 819 -40.41 -11.80 -12.24
CA ALA A 819 -39.65 -13.06 -12.21
C ALA A 819 -38.10 -12.89 -12.36
N SER A 820 -37.43 -12.05 -11.56
CA SER A 820 -35.95 -11.91 -11.65
C SER A 820 -35.23 -11.51 -10.35
N LYS A 821 -35.31 -12.35 -9.31
CA LYS A 821 -34.37 -12.33 -8.16
C LYS A 821 -33.70 -13.68 -8.00
N GLY A 822 -32.51 -13.87 -8.57
CA GLY A 822 -31.83 -15.18 -8.51
C GLY A 822 -30.46 -15.36 -9.18
N ALA A 823 -29.81 -14.35 -9.75
CA ALA A 823 -28.57 -14.55 -10.53
C ALA A 823 -27.56 -13.39 -10.43
N SER A 824 -26.82 -13.29 -9.31
CA SER A 824 -25.64 -12.39 -9.16
C SER A 824 -24.73 -12.79 -7.97
N ALA A 825 -24.26 -14.04 -7.92
CA ALA A 825 -23.49 -14.56 -6.77
C ALA A 825 -22.29 -15.48 -7.13
N ILE A 826 -21.85 -15.49 -8.39
CA ILE A 826 -20.98 -16.56 -8.92
C ILE A 826 -19.51 -16.15 -9.09
N VAL A 827 -19.21 -14.92 -9.55
CA VAL A 827 -17.84 -14.55 -9.99
C VAL A 827 -16.81 -14.54 -8.86
N ALA A 828 -16.98 -13.73 -7.81
CA ALA A 828 -16.11 -13.76 -6.62
C ALA A 828 -16.16 -15.11 -5.85
N SER A 829 -17.18 -15.93 -6.13
CA SER A 829 -17.34 -17.28 -5.58
C SER A 829 -16.45 -18.30 -6.30
N SER A 830 -15.97 -18.03 -7.52
CA SER A 830 -15.22 -18.99 -8.35
C SER A 830 -13.83 -19.25 -7.79
N GLN A 831 -12.96 -18.23 -7.66
CA GLN A 831 -11.63 -18.37 -7.07
C GLN A 831 -11.69 -18.91 -5.63
N LEU A 832 -12.66 -18.48 -4.82
CA LEU A 832 -12.81 -18.94 -3.44
C LEU A 832 -13.30 -20.39 -3.34
N ASN A 833 -14.16 -20.86 -4.25
CA ASN A 833 -14.60 -22.26 -4.29
C ASN A 833 -13.60 -23.18 -5.01
N ALA A 834 -12.89 -22.71 -6.04
CA ALA A 834 -11.75 -23.39 -6.62
C ALA A 834 -10.65 -23.54 -5.57
N SER A 835 -10.29 -22.47 -4.85
CA SER A 835 -9.35 -22.51 -3.73
C SER A 835 -9.84 -23.37 -2.57
N ARG A 836 -11.14 -23.42 -2.25
CA ARG A 836 -11.69 -24.34 -1.24
C ARG A 836 -11.71 -25.80 -1.70
N LYS A 837 -12.01 -26.09 -2.96
CA LYS A 837 -11.91 -27.44 -3.55
C LYS A 837 -10.44 -27.89 -3.61
N PHE A 838 -9.54 -27.02 -4.03
CA PHE A 838 -8.09 -27.21 -4.03
C PHE A 838 -7.56 -27.41 -2.61
N VAL A 839 -7.84 -26.52 -1.66
CA VAL A 839 -7.43 -26.69 -0.25
C VAL A 839 -8.01 -27.97 0.35
N LYS A 840 -9.23 -28.42 0.00
CA LYS A 840 -9.75 -29.74 0.41
C LYS A 840 -9.05 -30.93 -0.27
N SER A 841 -8.71 -30.82 -1.56
CA SER A 841 -8.06 -31.89 -2.34
C SER A 841 -6.56 -32.02 -2.02
N ALA A 842 -5.84 -30.90 -2.02
CA ALA A 842 -4.49 -30.76 -1.50
C ALA A 842 -4.41 -31.08 0.02
N SER A 843 -5.44 -30.80 0.82
CA SER A 843 -5.48 -31.31 2.21
C SER A 843 -5.69 -32.82 2.32
N LYS A 844 -5.92 -33.56 1.20
CA LYS A 844 -5.87 -35.03 1.16
C LYS A 844 -4.55 -35.56 0.59
N LYS A 845 -4.04 -35.03 -0.54
CA LYS A 845 -2.74 -35.48 -1.13
C LYS A 845 -1.49 -34.80 -0.54
N THR A 846 -1.55 -33.54 -0.14
CA THR A 846 -0.39 -32.71 0.30
C THR A 846 -0.12 -32.74 1.81
N VAL A 847 -0.83 -33.56 2.59
CA VAL A 847 -0.51 -33.83 4.01
C VAL A 847 0.90 -34.42 4.20
N GLN A 848 1.51 -34.97 3.13
CA GLN A 848 2.92 -35.39 3.10
C GLN A 848 3.94 -34.27 2.81
N ARG A 849 3.56 -33.03 2.48
CA ARG A 849 4.47 -31.98 1.93
C ARG A 849 4.17 -30.52 2.37
N CYS A 850 3.85 -30.28 3.65
CA CYS A 850 3.88 -28.91 4.22
C CYS A 850 5.30 -28.49 4.68
#